data_AF-A0A1Q9P3S3-F1
#
_entry.id   AF-A0A1Q9P3S3-F1
#
_cell.length_a   1.000
_cell.length_b   1.000
_cell.length_c   1.000
_cell.angle_alpha   90.00
_cell.angle_beta   90.00
_cell.angle_gamma   90.00
#
_symmetry.space_group_name_H-M   'P 1'
#
loop_
_entity.id
_entity.type
_entity.pdbx_description
1 polymer ?
#
loop_
_entity_poly.entity_id
_entity_poly.type
_entity_poly.pdbx_seq_one_letter_code
_entity_poly.pdbx_strand_id
1 'polypeptide(L)'
;MSIADTYNLFKHGKLEESLSSINKLLSGIKEESEDFFELCLLICEILVLKENFNQALDQLDILIRNPLEEKHEISNLKILLLKSSILNHLNKIKSSYILFQEVELRTENIKNKINIPNFQRLLIRVWRDKGSFFQFYGKHDEAENAFAKSLKLTEKLKDQIEICTTLNSYGLFKLNTDHLDEAESLFQRSHKIRIKLKNEYLLVRSHNSLGMICQVKGELDLGLNHFQKAMEISEKLDLKDSLVMLNNSFGLIAHSKGDTSRALEYHENGLKINEELGIKSNLSISYNNIGLVYLTQGDLDKALKYLQISLQYGKGIFDEVNYVASYNNIGIIYSQKGELGKALHNHYKYLQMAEKYNIKTDMATAYVNIGLIHQIKGEYEIADDYFHKCLAVDREIGNEIDLAESLYTIVILNLERSLNEKAKKYLDELIKININVDNKIVDLRARLGTAIFNKHTNRFIARAKAQEMLMKISNEEVIDHELTIYAKMNLCELLLNELKITGNQIVLSEIKELVENLHIVADEQVSHKLKAEGYLLQANLALIELDFDKVFELLQIGDKIARTKGLTSLSIKFSEQFDNLLERKEILEQLVENNVPIQDRLNEIDVEDLVGKLISPNDLKIQEEKPAYFFILTQGGVTIYNRNFHGSELKNELMGGLLTAIYTMSEDVFLGEKSVQRIKHNDYTVIIKPEGDLLFSYVFTGASYNALEKLEKIIIILSESNLIWKALTRKIPRISISEREGLDLILNDIIINQS
;
A
#
# COMPACT_ATOMS: atom_id res chain seq x y z
N MET A 1 -0.06 45.03 -32.18
CA MET A 1 0.91 43.96 -31.87
C MET A 1 1.07 43.12 -33.11
N SER A 2 2.29 42.72 -33.43
CA SER A 2 2.57 41.77 -34.51
C SER A 2 2.32 40.32 -34.05
N ILE A 3 2.30 39.38 -35.00
CA ILE A 3 2.33 37.93 -34.69
C ILE A 3 3.56 37.60 -33.84
N ALA A 4 4.72 38.18 -34.16
CA ALA A 4 5.95 37.99 -33.40
C ALA A 4 5.83 38.47 -31.94
N ASP A 5 5.19 39.61 -31.71
CA ASP A 5 4.92 40.10 -30.34
C ASP A 5 3.98 39.15 -29.58
N THR A 6 2.99 38.60 -30.26
CA THR A 6 2.02 37.65 -29.70
C THR A 6 2.69 36.35 -29.26
N TYR A 7 3.58 35.81 -30.09
CA TYR A 7 4.43 34.68 -29.72
C TYR A 7 5.40 35.05 -28.59
N ASN A 8 5.94 36.27 -28.55
CA ASN A 8 6.80 36.69 -27.45
C ASN A 8 6.03 36.73 -26.11
N LEU A 9 4.78 37.20 -26.09
CA LEU A 9 3.94 37.13 -24.89
C LEU A 9 3.74 35.69 -24.44
N PHE A 10 3.39 34.80 -25.37
CA PHE A 10 3.25 33.37 -25.09
C PHE A 10 4.53 32.77 -24.49
N LYS A 11 5.70 33.05 -25.09
CA LYS A 11 7.00 32.55 -24.61
C LYS A 11 7.30 32.99 -23.17
N HIS A 12 6.88 34.20 -22.79
CA HIS A 12 7.04 34.74 -21.44
C HIS A 12 5.88 34.37 -20.49
N GLY A 13 5.01 33.43 -20.88
CA GLY A 13 3.92 32.94 -20.04
C GLY A 13 2.73 33.91 -19.90
N LYS A 14 2.68 34.99 -20.68
CA LYS A 14 1.58 35.97 -20.67
C LYS A 14 0.41 35.48 -21.52
N LEU A 15 -0.23 34.39 -21.10
CA LEU A 15 -1.23 33.66 -21.89
C LEU A 15 -2.47 34.50 -22.23
N GLU A 16 -3.01 35.28 -21.28
CA GLU A 16 -4.18 36.13 -21.53
C GLU A 16 -3.87 37.30 -22.48
N GLU A 17 -2.73 37.96 -22.28
CA GLU A 17 -2.28 39.02 -23.17
C GLU A 17 -2.04 38.47 -24.59
N SER A 18 -1.51 37.24 -24.68
CA SER A 18 -1.34 36.51 -25.93
C SER A 18 -2.70 36.22 -26.58
N LEU A 19 -3.66 35.59 -25.89
CA LEU A 19 -5.01 35.32 -26.41
C LEU A 19 -5.73 36.60 -26.87
N SER A 20 -5.65 37.68 -26.07
CA SER A 20 -6.23 38.98 -26.42
C SER A 20 -5.63 39.53 -27.72
N SER A 21 -4.31 39.39 -27.89
CA SER A 21 -3.62 39.78 -29.12
C SER A 21 -3.99 38.89 -30.30
N ILE A 22 -4.09 37.56 -30.11
CA ILE A 22 -4.49 36.62 -31.17
C ILE A 22 -5.89 36.97 -31.68
N ASN A 23 -6.87 37.15 -30.78
CA ASN A 23 -8.25 37.46 -31.16
C ASN A 23 -8.35 38.78 -31.96
N LYS A 24 -7.52 39.77 -31.63
CA LYS A 24 -7.44 41.02 -32.40
C LYS A 24 -6.78 40.85 -33.78
N LEU A 25 -5.83 39.92 -33.91
CA LEU A 25 -5.17 39.63 -35.18
C LEU A 25 -6.05 38.80 -36.11
N LEU A 26 -6.78 37.81 -35.58
CA LEU A 26 -7.64 36.93 -36.36
C LEU A 26 -8.75 37.69 -37.11
N SER A 27 -9.25 38.81 -36.57
CA SER A 27 -10.28 39.62 -37.26
C SER A 27 -9.80 40.31 -38.53
N GLY A 28 -8.49 40.40 -38.75
CA GLY A 28 -7.88 41.05 -39.92
C GLY A 28 -7.17 40.11 -40.90
N ILE A 29 -7.22 38.79 -40.66
CA ILE A 29 -6.48 37.79 -41.43
C ILE A 29 -7.47 36.87 -42.16
N LYS A 30 -7.14 36.44 -43.39
CA LYS A 30 -7.98 35.52 -44.17
C LYS A 30 -7.94 34.11 -43.56
N GLU A 31 -9.10 33.47 -43.43
CA GLU A 31 -9.26 32.13 -42.83
C GLU A 31 -8.43 31.03 -43.50
N GLU A 32 -8.06 31.19 -44.78
CA GLU A 32 -7.27 30.22 -45.56
C GLU A 32 -5.75 30.49 -45.55
N SER A 33 -5.28 31.46 -44.77
CA SER A 33 -3.84 31.81 -44.74
C SER A 33 -3.05 31.00 -43.69
N GLU A 34 -1.76 30.77 -43.95
CA GLU A 34 -0.87 30.12 -42.99
C GLU A 34 -0.83 30.83 -41.64
N ASP A 35 -0.83 32.17 -41.63
CA ASP A 35 -0.86 32.98 -40.42
C ASP A 35 -2.13 32.75 -39.59
N PHE A 36 -3.29 32.55 -40.23
CA PHE A 36 -4.53 32.19 -39.54
C PHE A 36 -4.39 30.85 -38.83
N PHE A 37 -3.89 29.83 -39.53
CA PHE A 37 -3.69 28.49 -38.97
C PHE A 37 -2.66 28.47 -37.84
N GLU A 38 -1.54 29.20 -37.96
CA GLU A 38 -0.54 29.29 -36.89
C GLU A 38 -1.08 30.02 -35.65
N LEU A 39 -1.92 31.04 -35.83
CA LEU A 39 -2.61 31.71 -34.72
C LEU A 39 -3.67 30.79 -34.06
N CYS A 40 -4.44 30.05 -34.85
CA CYS A 40 -5.39 29.05 -34.33
C CYS A 40 -4.67 27.90 -33.62
N LEU A 41 -3.53 27.45 -34.15
CA LEU A 41 -2.68 26.47 -33.49
C LEU A 41 -2.14 27.02 -32.18
N LEU A 42 -1.72 28.30 -32.12
CA LEU A 42 -1.30 28.94 -30.88
C LEU A 42 -2.46 29.06 -29.88
N ILE A 43 -3.71 29.31 -30.32
CA ILE A 43 -4.88 29.22 -29.45
C ILE A 43 -5.02 27.79 -28.92
N CYS A 44 -4.92 26.77 -29.78
CA CYS A 44 -5.00 25.38 -29.35
C CYS A 44 -3.89 25.04 -28.34
N GLU A 45 -2.66 25.49 -28.59
CA GLU A 45 -1.55 25.33 -27.63
C GLU A 45 -1.88 26.05 -26.32
N ILE A 46 -2.39 27.28 -26.32
CA ILE A 46 -2.79 27.99 -25.10
C ILE A 46 -3.95 27.28 -24.39
N LEU A 47 -4.94 26.77 -25.13
CA LEU A 47 -6.05 25.98 -24.57
C LEU A 47 -5.53 24.70 -23.94
N VAL A 48 -4.57 24.02 -24.56
CA VAL A 48 -3.88 22.84 -23.99
C VAL A 48 -3.08 23.23 -22.75
N LEU A 49 -2.40 24.38 -22.75
CA LEU A 49 -1.69 24.87 -21.56
C LEU A 49 -2.66 25.20 -20.42
N LYS A 50 -3.87 25.70 -20.75
CA LYS A 50 -4.99 25.92 -19.83
C LYS A 50 -5.87 24.68 -19.62
N GLU A 51 -5.44 23.52 -20.13
CA GLU A 51 -6.10 22.23 -19.93
C GLU A 51 -7.55 22.16 -20.48
N ASN A 52 -7.92 23.05 -21.39
CA ASN A 52 -9.18 23.05 -22.14
C ASN A 52 -9.11 22.11 -23.35
N PHE A 53 -8.80 20.83 -23.11
CA PHE A 53 -8.50 19.84 -24.16
C PHE A 53 -9.65 19.60 -25.15
N ASN A 54 -10.90 19.53 -24.68
CA ASN A 54 -12.05 19.31 -25.56
C ASN A 54 -12.25 20.50 -26.50
N GLN A 55 -12.16 21.73 -25.98
CA GLN A 55 -12.24 22.93 -26.80
C GLN A 55 -11.08 23.01 -27.80
N ALA A 56 -9.86 22.64 -27.39
CA ALA A 56 -8.73 22.56 -28.29
C ALA A 56 -8.95 21.50 -29.39
N LEU A 57 -9.52 20.34 -29.03
CA LEU A 57 -9.83 19.26 -29.97
C LEU A 57 -10.89 19.70 -30.99
N ASP A 58 -11.95 20.37 -30.54
CA ASP A 58 -12.99 20.91 -31.42
C ASP A 58 -12.41 21.92 -32.42
N GLN A 59 -11.52 22.79 -31.96
CA GLN A 59 -10.82 23.73 -32.85
C GLN A 59 -9.91 23.02 -33.85
N LEU A 60 -9.13 22.01 -33.40
CA LEU A 60 -8.27 21.23 -34.29
C LEU A 60 -9.08 20.44 -35.32
N ASP A 61 -10.25 19.92 -34.95
CA ASP A 61 -11.14 19.20 -35.88
C ASP A 61 -11.67 20.11 -36.99
N ILE A 62 -11.92 21.39 -36.71
CA ILE A 62 -12.27 22.38 -37.72
C ILE A 62 -11.10 22.60 -38.68
N LEU A 63 -9.88 22.79 -38.15
CA LEU A 63 -8.69 22.98 -38.98
C LEU A 63 -8.36 21.76 -39.85
N ILE A 64 -8.59 20.54 -39.34
CA ILE A 64 -8.33 19.29 -40.09
C ILE A 64 -9.34 19.11 -41.23
N ARG A 65 -10.59 19.56 -41.07
CA ARG A 65 -11.61 19.48 -42.14
C ARG A 65 -11.30 20.41 -43.30
N ASN A 66 -10.55 21.49 -43.05
CA ASN A 66 -10.14 22.48 -44.04
C ASN A 66 -8.60 22.54 -44.12
N PRO A 67 -7.91 21.50 -44.60
CA PRO A 67 -6.45 21.47 -44.60
C PRO A 67 -5.86 22.57 -45.50
N LEU A 68 -4.70 23.10 -45.12
CA LEU A 68 -3.96 24.05 -45.97
C LEU A 68 -3.46 23.36 -47.24
N GLU A 69 -3.22 24.14 -48.29
CA GLU A 69 -2.55 23.69 -49.50
C GLU A 69 -1.23 22.96 -49.21
N GLU A 70 -0.83 22.03 -50.07
CA GLU A 70 0.36 21.15 -49.93
C GLU A 70 1.66 21.92 -49.64
N LYS A 71 1.76 23.19 -50.08
CA LYS A 71 2.90 24.06 -49.78
C LYS A 71 3.08 24.36 -48.27
N HIS A 72 2.03 24.24 -47.46
CA HIS A 72 2.01 24.48 -46.01
C HIS A 72 1.93 23.20 -45.16
N GLU A 73 2.40 22.05 -45.69
CA GLU A 73 2.30 20.74 -45.01
C GLU A 73 2.88 20.71 -43.58
N ILE A 74 3.84 21.58 -43.24
CA ILE A 74 4.40 21.67 -41.88
C ILE A 74 3.30 22.03 -40.86
N SER A 75 2.43 22.97 -41.18
CA SER A 75 1.35 23.40 -40.29
C SER A 75 0.26 22.33 -40.16
N ASN A 76 -0.06 21.63 -41.26
CA ASN A 76 -0.93 20.44 -41.23
C ASN A 76 -0.37 19.37 -40.27
N LEU A 77 0.93 19.09 -40.34
CA LEU A 77 1.57 18.10 -39.45
C LEU A 77 1.59 18.54 -37.99
N LYS A 78 1.81 19.83 -37.69
CA LYS A 78 1.72 20.36 -36.32
C LYS A 78 0.31 20.15 -35.74
N ILE A 79 -0.74 20.37 -36.53
CA ILE A 79 -2.13 20.18 -36.12
C ILE A 79 -2.40 18.71 -35.79
N LEU A 80 -1.98 17.79 -36.68
CA LEU A 80 -2.11 16.35 -36.45
C LEU A 80 -1.32 15.89 -35.22
N LEU A 81 -0.11 16.41 -35.03
CA LEU A 81 0.73 16.08 -33.88
C LEU A 81 0.12 16.61 -32.58
N LEU A 82 -0.35 17.85 -32.56
CA LEU A 82 -1.01 18.42 -31.38
C LEU A 82 -2.30 17.66 -31.06
N LYS A 83 -3.09 17.29 -32.07
CA LYS A 83 -4.28 16.44 -31.89
C LYS A 83 -3.90 15.07 -31.33
N SER A 84 -2.86 14.43 -31.86
CA SER A 84 -2.34 13.16 -31.34
C SER A 84 -1.96 13.27 -29.86
N SER A 85 -1.23 14.33 -29.48
CA SER A 85 -0.86 14.62 -28.08
C SER A 85 -2.08 14.85 -27.18
N ILE A 86 -3.07 15.66 -27.61
CA ILE A 86 -4.32 15.89 -26.85
C ILE A 86 -5.12 14.59 -26.71
N LEU A 87 -5.23 13.80 -27.77
CA LEU A 87 -5.90 12.51 -27.71
C LEU A 87 -5.17 11.57 -26.75
N ASN A 88 -3.84 11.63 -26.65
CA ASN A 88 -3.09 10.88 -25.64
C ASN A 88 -3.45 11.34 -24.23
N HIS A 89 -3.49 12.65 -23.97
CA HIS A 89 -3.92 13.23 -22.70
C HIS A 89 -5.36 12.84 -22.32
N LEU A 90 -6.26 12.81 -23.30
CA LEU A 90 -7.65 12.35 -23.14
C LEU A 90 -7.79 10.82 -23.15
N ASN A 91 -6.67 10.09 -23.07
CA ASN A 91 -6.62 8.62 -23.03
C ASN A 91 -7.28 7.92 -24.24
N LYS A 92 -7.30 8.58 -25.40
CA LYS A 92 -7.72 8.06 -26.71
C LYS A 92 -6.49 7.52 -27.47
N ILE A 93 -5.75 6.62 -26.85
CA ILE A 93 -4.39 6.20 -27.25
C ILE A 93 -4.34 5.61 -28.67
N LYS A 94 -5.30 4.76 -29.07
CA LYS A 94 -5.32 4.18 -30.42
C LYS A 94 -5.42 5.25 -31.51
N SER A 95 -6.31 6.21 -31.31
CA SER A 95 -6.48 7.33 -32.23
C SER A 95 -5.26 8.25 -32.22
N SER A 96 -4.67 8.48 -31.05
CA SER A 96 -3.40 9.20 -30.90
C SER A 96 -2.27 8.53 -31.69
N TYR A 97 -2.10 7.21 -31.54
CA TYR A 97 -1.04 6.44 -32.19
C TYR A 97 -1.17 6.43 -33.71
N ILE A 98 -2.38 6.25 -34.24
CA ILE A 98 -2.62 6.30 -35.70
C ILE A 98 -2.21 7.67 -36.25
N LEU A 99 -2.64 8.75 -35.61
CA LEU A 99 -2.26 10.11 -36.02
C LEU A 99 -0.75 10.35 -35.88
N PHE A 100 -0.13 9.83 -34.83
CA PHE A 100 1.31 9.94 -34.64
C PHE A 100 2.09 9.23 -35.76
N GLN A 101 1.72 7.99 -36.11
CA GLN A 101 2.34 7.25 -37.21
C GLN A 101 2.16 7.98 -38.55
N GLU A 102 1.00 8.59 -38.77
CA GLU A 102 0.76 9.40 -39.95
C GLU A 102 1.68 10.63 -40.00
N VAL A 103 1.84 11.33 -38.88
CA VAL A 103 2.78 12.47 -38.77
C VAL A 103 4.20 12.02 -39.04
N GLU A 104 4.63 10.90 -38.47
CA GLU A 104 5.98 10.36 -38.67
C GLU A 104 6.25 10.05 -40.15
N LEU A 105 5.34 9.31 -40.80
CA LEU A 105 5.45 8.95 -42.22
C LEU A 105 5.52 10.18 -43.12
N ARG A 106 4.60 11.14 -42.91
CA ARG A 106 4.55 12.37 -43.71
C ARG A 106 5.75 13.27 -43.46
N THR A 107 6.27 13.32 -42.23
CA THR A 107 7.49 14.07 -41.89
C THR A 107 8.71 13.54 -42.67
N GLU A 108 8.83 12.23 -42.83
CA GLU A 108 9.91 11.60 -43.60
C GLU A 108 9.84 11.97 -45.10
N ASN A 109 8.64 12.08 -45.67
CA ASN A 109 8.43 12.48 -47.07
C ASN A 109 8.91 13.91 -47.37
N ILE A 110 8.87 14.81 -46.37
CA ILE A 110 9.29 16.21 -46.52
C ILE A 110 10.66 16.50 -45.89
N LYS A 111 11.41 15.47 -45.49
CA LYS A 111 12.71 15.60 -44.80
C LYS A 111 13.75 16.45 -45.54
N ASN A 112 13.63 16.62 -46.85
CA ASN A 112 14.54 17.47 -47.62
C ASN A 112 14.42 18.97 -47.24
N LYS A 113 13.40 19.35 -46.45
CA LYS A 113 13.17 20.71 -45.92
C LYS A 113 13.88 21.00 -44.57
N ILE A 114 14.92 20.24 -44.20
CA ILE A 114 15.64 20.30 -42.90
C ILE A 114 16.11 21.70 -42.47
N ASN A 115 16.38 22.62 -43.40
CA ASN A 115 16.93 23.95 -43.07
C ASN A 115 15.87 24.97 -42.62
N ILE A 116 14.59 24.61 -42.60
CA ILE A 116 13.51 25.51 -42.17
C ILE A 116 13.34 25.41 -40.63
N PRO A 117 13.44 26.51 -39.86
CA PRO A 117 13.33 26.47 -38.40
C PRO A 117 12.02 25.84 -37.88
N ASN A 118 10.88 26.11 -38.54
CA ASN A 118 9.59 25.52 -38.17
C ASN A 118 9.56 24.00 -38.37
N PHE A 119 10.23 23.48 -39.41
CA PHE A 119 10.39 22.05 -39.61
C PHE A 119 11.29 21.43 -38.54
N GLN A 120 12.37 22.11 -38.14
CA GLN A 120 13.24 21.63 -37.05
C GLN A 120 12.48 21.51 -35.72
N ARG A 121 11.61 22.48 -35.39
CA ARG A 121 10.73 22.39 -34.21
C ARG A 121 9.79 21.19 -34.28
N LEU A 122 9.15 20.96 -35.43
CA LEU A 122 8.29 19.79 -35.63
C LEU A 122 9.09 18.50 -35.41
N LEU A 123 10.27 18.38 -36.02
CA LEU A 123 11.13 17.21 -35.90
C LEU A 123 11.57 16.95 -34.44
N ILE A 124 11.90 17.99 -33.68
CA ILE A 124 12.20 17.91 -32.24
C ILE A 124 11.03 17.26 -31.49
N ARG A 125 9.81 17.77 -31.70
CA ARG A 125 8.60 17.25 -31.03
C ARG A 125 8.30 15.80 -31.43
N VAL A 126 8.38 15.48 -32.72
CA VAL A 126 8.19 14.10 -33.22
C VAL A 126 9.17 13.13 -32.56
N TRP A 127 10.46 13.46 -32.47
CA TRP A 127 11.44 12.60 -31.80
C TRP A 127 11.20 12.48 -30.30
N ARG A 128 10.76 13.56 -29.64
CA ARG A 128 10.43 13.53 -28.20
C ARG A 128 9.24 12.62 -27.94
N ASP A 129 8.16 12.78 -28.70
CA ASP A 129 6.95 11.97 -28.56
C ASP A 129 7.23 10.50 -28.93
N LYS A 130 8.10 10.26 -29.93
CA LYS A 130 8.63 8.92 -30.25
C LYS A 130 9.36 8.29 -29.06
N GLY A 131 10.16 9.08 -28.35
CA GLY A 131 10.83 8.65 -27.13
C GLY A 131 9.85 8.20 -26.06
N SER A 132 8.82 9.03 -25.79
CA SER A 132 7.76 8.70 -24.84
C SER A 132 6.96 7.45 -25.25
N PHE A 133 6.68 7.27 -26.55
CA PHE A 133 6.02 6.06 -27.04
C PHE A 133 6.88 4.81 -26.82
N PHE A 134 8.17 4.84 -27.19
CA PHE A 134 9.03 3.68 -26.99
C PHE A 134 9.26 3.35 -25.52
N GLN A 135 9.37 4.36 -24.68
CA GLN A 135 9.43 4.19 -23.24
C GLN A 135 8.21 3.42 -22.71
N PHE A 136 7.00 3.79 -23.14
CA PHE A 136 5.76 3.11 -22.73
C PHE A 136 5.75 1.61 -23.10
N TYR A 137 6.37 1.24 -24.23
CA TYR A 137 6.47 -0.15 -24.67
C TYR A 137 7.73 -0.88 -24.16
N GLY A 138 8.47 -0.32 -23.20
CA GLY A 138 9.68 -0.93 -22.63
C GLY A 138 10.86 -1.00 -23.60
N LYS A 139 10.81 -0.24 -24.71
CA LYS A 139 11.88 -0.16 -25.71
C LYS A 139 12.88 0.93 -25.33
N HIS A 140 13.62 0.69 -24.25
CA HIS A 140 14.45 1.72 -23.62
C HIS A 140 15.57 2.24 -24.52
N ASP A 141 16.22 1.39 -25.32
CA ASP A 141 17.29 1.82 -26.23
C ASP A 141 16.77 2.73 -27.35
N GLU A 142 15.61 2.39 -27.94
CA GLU A 142 14.99 3.23 -28.95
C GLU A 142 14.44 4.53 -28.37
N ALA A 143 13.93 4.50 -27.13
CA ALA A 143 13.51 5.68 -26.40
C ALA A 143 14.68 6.62 -26.12
N GLU A 144 15.79 6.10 -25.58
CA GLU A 144 17.05 6.82 -25.32
C GLU A 144 17.54 7.52 -26.59
N ASN A 145 17.63 6.78 -27.69
CA ASN A 145 18.07 7.31 -28.98
C ASN A 145 17.14 8.44 -29.48
N ALA A 146 15.83 8.28 -29.31
CA ALA A 146 14.85 9.27 -29.71
C ALA A 146 14.97 10.57 -28.88
N PHE A 147 15.08 10.46 -27.56
CA PHE A 147 15.29 11.63 -26.69
C PHE A 147 16.63 12.31 -26.95
N ALA A 148 17.71 11.56 -27.11
CA ALA A 148 19.04 12.10 -27.42
C ALA A 148 19.05 12.85 -28.77
N LYS A 149 18.38 12.31 -29.80
CA LYS A 149 18.21 12.99 -31.09
C LYS A 149 17.40 14.28 -30.95
N SER A 150 16.30 14.24 -30.21
CA SER A 150 15.47 15.42 -29.95
C SER A 150 16.30 16.51 -29.25
N LEU A 151 17.04 16.15 -28.20
CA LEU A 151 17.88 17.08 -27.44
C LEU A 151 18.95 17.73 -28.32
N LYS A 152 19.68 16.94 -29.12
CA LYS A 152 20.70 17.44 -30.04
C LYS A 152 20.14 18.44 -31.07
N LEU A 153 18.93 18.18 -31.57
CA LEU A 153 18.24 19.11 -32.48
C LEU A 153 17.87 20.42 -31.77
N THR A 154 17.41 20.35 -30.51
CA THR A 154 17.06 21.55 -29.72
C THR A 154 18.29 22.44 -29.49
N GLU A 155 19.44 21.85 -29.17
CA GLU A 155 20.70 22.57 -28.92
C GLU A 155 21.22 23.26 -30.19
N LYS A 156 21.03 22.62 -31.36
CA LYS A 156 21.37 23.23 -32.66
C LYS A 156 20.47 24.42 -32.99
N LEU A 157 19.17 24.31 -32.71
CA LEU A 157 18.19 25.37 -32.96
C LEU A 157 18.30 26.53 -31.93
N LYS A 158 18.86 26.27 -30.75
CA LYS A 158 19.00 27.21 -29.62
C LYS A 158 17.67 27.75 -29.08
N ASP A 159 16.58 27.01 -29.29
CA ASP A 159 15.25 27.38 -28.79
C ASP A 159 15.10 26.94 -27.32
N GLN A 160 15.14 27.90 -26.40
CA GLN A 160 15.17 27.64 -24.95
C GLN A 160 13.93 26.88 -24.44
N ILE A 161 12.77 27.08 -25.05
CA ILE A 161 11.53 26.38 -24.64
C ILE A 161 11.64 24.91 -25.03
N GLU A 162 11.99 24.62 -26.28
CA GLU A 162 12.14 23.23 -26.72
C GLU A 162 13.28 22.50 -25.98
N ILE A 163 14.38 23.20 -25.66
CA ILE A 163 15.46 22.65 -24.83
C ILE A 163 14.92 22.22 -23.46
N CYS A 164 14.27 23.11 -22.71
CA CYS A 164 13.79 22.78 -21.36
C CYS A 164 12.67 21.72 -21.35
N THR A 165 11.82 21.68 -22.37
CA THR A 165 10.76 20.66 -22.48
C THR A 165 11.34 19.29 -22.79
N THR A 166 12.34 19.25 -23.68
CA THR A 166 13.03 18.00 -24.04
C THR A 166 13.90 17.49 -22.91
N LEU A 167 14.65 18.36 -22.23
CA LEU A 167 15.41 18.01 -21.02
C LEU A 167 14.50 17.41 -19.93
N ASN A 168 13.32 17.98 -19.70
CA ASN A 168 12.38 17.45 -18.71
C ASN A 168 11.82 16.09 -19.12
N SER A 169 11.45 15.91 -20.40
CA SER A 169 10.89 14.62 -20.86
C SER A 169 11.96 13.54 -20.83
N TYR A 170 13.19 13.88 -21.20
CA TYR A 170 14.33 12.99 -21.13
C TYR A 170 14.74 12.68 -19.68
N GLY A 171 14.66 13.67 -18.79
CA GLY A 171 14.86 13.45 -17.36
C GLY A 171 13.82 12.50 -16.76
N LEU A 172 12.54 12.60 -17.15
CA LEU A 172 11.50 11.66 -16.74
C LEU A 172 11.76 10.25 -17.27
N PHE A 173 12.26 10.12 -18.51
CA PHE A 173 12.73 8.83 -19.02
C PHE A 173 13.86 8.27 -18.15
N LYS A 174 14.89 9.06 -17.86
CA LYS A 174 16.02 8.65 -17.03
C LYS A 174 15.60 8.27 -15.61
N LEU A 175 14.66 9.00 -15.03
CA LEU A 175 14.05 8.68 -13.73
C LEU A 175 13.36 7.31 -13.79
N ASN A 176 12.56 7.06 -14.84
CA ASN A 176 11.83 5.79 -15.00
C ASN A 176 12.74 4.61 -15.36
N THR A 177 13.97 4.86 -15.81
CA THR A 177 15.01 3.85 -16.00
C THR A 177 16.03 3.85 -14.86
N ASP A 178 15.72 4.48 -13.72
CA ASP A 178 16.54 4.54 -12.50
C ASP A 178 17.95 5.17 -12.65
N HIS A 179 18.15 6.02 -13.66
CA HIS A 179 19.38 6.80 -13.82
C HIS A 179 19.24 8.15 -13.08
N LEU A 180 19.19 8.09 -11.75
CA LEU A 180 18.79 9.21 -10.89
C LEU A 180 19.68 10.45 -11.07
N ASP A 181 21.00 10.32 -11.08
CA ASP A 181 21.88 11.50 -11.19
C ASP A 181 21.79 12.19 -12.57
N GLU A 182 21.62 11.41 -13.63
CA GLU A 182 21.35 11.95 -14.96
C GLU A 182 20.00 12.67 -15.00
N ALA A 183 18.95 12.05 -14.45
CA ALA A 183 17.62 12.63 -14.36
C ALA A 183 17.66 13.96 -13.60
N GLU A 184 18.35 14.01 -12.45
CA GLU A 184 18.48 15.22 -11.64
C GLU A 184 19.19 16.33 -12.41
N SER A 185 20.32 16.02 -13.05
CA SER A 185 21.08 16.96 -13.87
C SER A 185 20.21 17.54 -14.99
N LEU A 186 19.43 16.70 -15.67
CA LEU A 186 18.50 17.12 -16.72
C LEU A 186 17.39 18.02 -16.17
N PHE A 187 16.79 17.67 -15.03
CA PHE A 187 15.76 18.48 -14.37
C PHE A 187 16.30 19.83 -13.90
N GLN A 188 17.47 19.87 -13.27
CA GLN A 188 18.12 21.12 -12.83
C GLN A 188 18.46 22.02 -14.02
N ARG A 189 18.97 21.47 -15.13
CA ARG A 189 19.22 22.23 -16.37
C ARG A 189 17.93 22.81 -16.95
N SER A 190 16.87 22.00 -17.02
CA SER A 190 15.53 22.43 -17.43
C SER A 190 15.02 23.57 -16.54
N HIS A 191 15.14 23.42 -15.22
CA HIS A 191 14.70 24.40 -14.23
C HIS A 191 15.39 25.76 -14.39
N LYS A 192 16.72 25.77 -14.51
CA LYS A 192 17.52 26.99 -14.69
C LYS A 192 17.10 27.77 -15.94
N ILE A 193 16.74 27.07 -17.02
CA ILE A 193 16.25 27.71 -18.25
C ILE A 193 14.87 28.33 -18.01
N ARG A 194 13.95 27.60 -17.35
CA ARG A 194 12.58 28.08 -17.08
C ARG A 194 12.55 29.30 -16.16
N ILE A 195 13.44 29.39 -15.17
CA ILE A 195 13.63 30.60 -14.35
C ILE A 195 14.02 31.79 -15.23
N LYS A 196 15.01 31.62 -16.13
CA LYS A 196 15.46 32.69 -17.04
C LYS A 196 14.37 33.16 -17.99
N LEU A 197 13.50 32.25 -18.41
CA LEU A 197 12.33 32.55 -19.26
C LEU A 197 11.22 33.28 -18.51
N LYS A 198 11.24 33.31 -17.17
CA LYS A 198 10.18 33.88 -16.31
C LYS A 198 8.78 33.33 -16.64
N ASN A 199 8.71 32.05 -17.02
CA ASN A 199 7.47 31.38 -17.39
C ASN A 199 6.97 30.53 -16.22
N GLU A 200 6.03 31.08 -15.44
CA GLU A 200 5.48 30.44 -14.23
C GLU A 200 4.85 29.07 -14.52
N TYR A 201 4.11 28.95 -15.63
CA TYR A 201 3.51 27.68 -16.04
C TYR A 201 4.56 26.56 -16.25
N LEU A 202 5.63 26.86 -16.98
CA LEU A 202 6.68 25.86 -17.19
C LEU A 202 7.40 25.52 -15.87
N LEU A 203 7.47 26.46 -14.92
CA LEU A 203 8.07 26.19 -13.61
C LEU A 203 7.30 25.13 -12.82
N VAL A 204 5.98 25.03 -12.93
CA VAL A 204 5.16 23.98 -12.29
C VAL A 204 5.70 22.59 -12.61
N ARG A 205 5.83 22.25 -13.90
CA ARG A 205 6.37 20.94 -14.33
C ARG A 205 7.80 20.68 -13.84
N SER A 206 8.60 21.74 -13.75
CA SER A 206 9.99 21.61 -13.33
C SER A 206 10.10 21.36 -11.83
N HIS A 207 9.31 22.07 -11.04
CA HIS A 207 9.20 21.85 -9.61
C HIS A 207 8.62 20.48 -9.32
N ASN A 208 7.59 20.04 -10.05
CA ASN A 208 7.09 18.68 -9.91
C ASN A 208 8.17 17.63 -10.21
N SER A 209 8.91 17.76 -11.31
CA SER A 209 9.96 16.78 -11.65
C SER A 209 11.10 16.76 -10.63
N LEU A 210 11.49 17.93 -10.09
CA LEU A 210 12.46 18.03 -9.00
C LEU A 210 11.93 17.45 -7.68
N GLY A 211 10.64 17.65 -7.40
CA GLY A 211 10.00 17.06 -6.23
C GLY A 211 9.95 15.52 -6.31
N MET A 212 9.61 14.97 -7.48
CA MET A 212 9.58 13.53 -7.73
C MET A 212 10.95 12.88 -7.53
N ILE A 213 12.03 13.50 -8.02
CA ILE A 213 13.36 12.92 -7.84
C ILE A 213 13.85 13.02 -6.39
N CYS A 214 13.56 14.11 -5.68
CA CYS A 214 13.82 14.20 -4.24
C CYS A 214 13.06 13.10 -3.48
N GLN A 215 11.80 12.82 -3.87
CA GLN A 215 11.02 11.73 -3.30
C GLN A 215 11.71 10.37 -3.51
N VAL A 216 12.16 10.06 -4.73
CA VAL A 216 12.86 8.78 -5.04
C VAL A 216 14.19 8.67 -4.28
N LYS A 217 14.92 9.78 -4.08
CA LYS A 217 16.15 9.82 -3.27
C LYS A 217 15.91 9.80 -1.75
N GLY A 218 14.65 9.86 -1.29
CA GLY A 218 14.30 9.92 0.14
C GLY A 218 14.51 11.30 0.78
N GLU A 219 14.68 12.35 -0.01
CA GLU A 219 14.80 13.75 0.41
C GLU A 219 13.43 14.42 0.55
N LEU A 220 12.56 13.84 1.40
CA LEU A 220 11.14 14.15 1.42
C LEU A 220 10.82 15.64 1.67
N ASP A 221 11.56 16.33 2.55
CA ASP A 221 11.34 17.75 2.85
C ASP A 221 11.69 18.68 1.68
N LEU A 222 12.76 18.36 0.95
CA LEU A 222 13.12 19.08 -0.28
C LEU A 222 12.06 18.85 -1.36
N GLY A 223 11.57 17.62 -1.46
CA GLY A 223 10.45 17.25 -2.34
C GLY A 223 9.20 18.06 -2.05
N LEU A 224 8.79 18.15 -0.78
CA LEU A 224 7.64 18.95 -0.34
C LEU A 224 7.77 20.43 -0.68
N ASN A 225 8.96 21.02 -0.50
CA ASN A 225 9.21 22.43 -0.87
C ASN A 225 9.02 22.66 -2.36
N HIS A 226 9.50 21.74 -3.19
CA HIS A 226 9.29 21.80 -4.64
C HIS A 226 7.80 21.66 -5.01
N PHE A 227 7.10 20.69 -4.44
CA PHE A 227 5.65 20.54 -4.69
C PHE A 227 4.85 21.74 -4.20
N GLN A 228 5.21 22.36 -3.08
CA GLN A 228 4.53 23.55 -2.55
C GLN A 228 4.64 24.73 -3.52
N LYS A 229 5.83 24.98 -4.06
CA LYS A 229 6.03 26.02 -5.09
C LYS A 229 5.22 25.74 -6.36
N ALA A 230 5.13 24.47 -6.77
CA ALA A 230 4.30 24.08 -7.90
C ALA A 230 2.80 24.27 -7.61
N MET A 231 2.36 24.01 -6.37
CA MET A 231 0.97 24.16 -5.92
C MET A 231 0.54 25.61 -5.96
N GLU A 232 1.32 26.51 -5.34
CA GLU A 232 1.04 27.95 -5.32
C GLU A 232 0.89 28.54 -6.73
N ILE A 233 1.74 28.12 -7.66
CA ILE A 233 1.65 28.55 -9.06
C ILE A 233 0.42 27.94 -9.74
N SER A 234 0.12 26.66 -9.48
CA SER A 234 -1.02 25.97 -10.10
C SER A 234 -2.35 26.55 -9.63
N GLU A 235 -2.48 26.90 -8.35
CA GLU A 235 -3.67 27.59 -7.80
C GLU A 235 -3.82 28.99 -8.41
N LYS A 236 -2.73 29.76 -8.46
CA LYS A 236 -2.72 31.10 -9.07
C LYS A 236 -3.17 31.08 -10.53
N LEU A 237 -2.83 30.02 -11.27
CA LEU A 237 -3.10 29.87 -12.70
C LEU A 237 -4.32 28.99 -13.01
N ASP A 238 -5.02 28.47 -11.98
CA ASP A 238 -6.17 27.56 -12.11
C ASP A 238 -5.90 26.31 -12.97
N LEU A 239 -4.76 25.64 -12.71
CA LEU A 239 -4.30 24.46 -13.47
C LEU A 239 -4.77 23.15 -12.82
N LYS A 240 -5.97 22.68 -13.18
CA LYS A 240 -6.63 21.54 -12.53
C LYS A 240 -5.86 20.22 -12.60
N ASP A 241 -5.32 19.81 -13.75
CA ASP A 241 -4.52 18.58 -13.87
C ASP A 241 -3.24 18.69 -13.05
N SER A 242 -2.62 19.88 -13.04
CA SER A 242 -1.43 20.13 -12.22
C SER A 242 -1.76 20.02 -10.72
N LEU A 243 -2.91 20.53 -10.28
CA LEU A 243 -3.40 20.34 -8.91
C LEU A 243 -3.65 18.87 -8.59
N VAL A 244 -4.25 18.08 -9.50
CA VAL A 244 -4.41 16.62 -9.32
C VAL A 244 -3.06 15.93 -9.15
N MET A 245 -2.13 16.20 -10.06
CA MET A 245 -0.78 15.62 -10.03
C MET A 245 -0.07 15.96 -8.72
N LEU A 246 -0.15 17.21 -8.27
CA LEU A 246 0.47 17.65 -7.02
C LEU A 246 -0.21 17.06 -5.80
N ASN A 247 -1.55 16.99 -5.76
CA ASN A 247 -2.27 16.28 -4.70
C ASN A 247 -1.85 14.80 -4.63
N ASN A 248 -1.66 14.14 -5.77
CA ASN A 248 -1.13 12.78 -5.78
C ASN A 248 0.30 12.73 -5.22
N SER A 249 1.20 13.63 -5.64
CA SER A 249 2.57 13.67 -5.13
C SER A 249 2.65 13.97 -3.63
N PHE A 250 1.86 14.92 -3.13
CA PHE A 250 1.75 15.23 -1.70
C PHE A 250 1.17 14.06 -0.91
N GLY A 251 0.12 13.42 -1.44
CA GLY A 251 -0.49 12.24 -0.84
C GLY A 251 0.51 11.08 -0.72
N LEU A 252 1.30 10.83 -1.77
CA LEU A 252 2.35 9.82 -1.75
C LEU A 252 3.46 10.15 -0.73
N ILE A 253 3.93 11.39 -0.64
CA ILE A 253 4.92 11.76 0.40
C ILE A 253 4.32 11.63 1.80
N ALA A 254 3.10 12.11 2.01
CA ALA A 254 2.42 11.99 3.30
C ALA A 254 2.29 10.51 3.70
N HIS A 255 1.90 9.66 2.76
CA HIS A 255 1.82 8.22 2.94
C HIS A 255 3.18 7.59 3.26
N SER A 256 4.25 7.94 2.53
CA SER A 256 5.62 7.49 2.83
C SER A 256 6.11 7.94 4.22
N LYS A 257 5.69 9.12 4.69
CA LYS A 257 5.95 9.59 6.06
C LYS A 257 5.07 8.93 7.12
N GLY A 258 4.07 8.13 6.73
CA GLY A 258 3.10 7.52 7.64
C GLY A 258 1.94 8.44 8.05
N ASP A 259 1.86 9.66 7.53
CA ASP A 259 0.74 10.58 7.76
C ASP A 259 -0.46 10.17 6.87
N THR A 260 -1.10 9.06 7.24
CA THR A 260 -2.21 8.47 6.46
C THR A 260 -3.42 9.41 6.39
N SER A 261 -3.61 10.25 7.41
CA SER A 261 -4.70 11.23 7.45
C SER A 261 -4.52 12.31 6.37
N ARG A 262 -3.33 12.93 6.28
CA ARG A 262 -3.06 13.89 5.20
C ARG A 262 -2.99 13.21 3.83
N ALA A 263 -2.47 11.99 3.76
CA ALA A 263 -2.46 11.24 2.51
C ALA A 263 -3.88 11.07 1.94
N LEU A 264 -4.86 10.70 2.79
CA LEU A 264 -6.27 10.65 2.41
C LEU A 264 -6.78 12.02 1.95
N GLU A 265 -6.53 13.08 2.73
CA GLU A 265 -6.99 14.43 2.38
C GLU A 265 -6.52 14.85 0.97
N TYR A 266 -5.22 14.69 0.68
CA TYR A 266 -4.66 15.02 -0.61
C TYR A 266 -5.25 14.14 -1.73
N HIS A 267 -5.33 12.82 -1.55
CA HIS A 267 -5.88 11.94 -2.57
C HIS A 267 -7.38 12.17 -2.80
N GLU A 268 -8.15 12.52 -1.78
CA GLU A 268 -9.57 12.89 -1.90
C GLU A 268 -9.75 14.24 -2.61
N ASN A 269 -8.87 15.21 -2.35
CA ASN A 269 -8.88 16.49 -3.08
C ASN A 269 -8.56 16.28 -4.56
N GLY A 270 -7.53 15.49 -4.87
CA GLY A 270 -7.21 15.09 -6.25
C GLY A 270 -8.36 14.30 -6.91
N LEU A 271 -9.03 13.41 -6.16
CA LEU A 271 -10.18 12.66 -6.65
C LEU A 271 -11.35 13.59 -7.04
N LYS A 272 -11.71 14.56 -6.20
CA LYS A 272 -12.79 15.52 -6.49
C LYS A 272 -12.52 16.28 -7.79
N ILE A 273 -11.27 16.74 -7.99
CA ILE A 273 -10.89 17.42 -9.23
C ILE A 273 -10.97 16.45 -10.42
N ASN A 274 -10.52 15.20 -10.27
CA ASN A 274 -10.65 14.20 -11.33
C ASN A 274 -12.12 13.84 -11.67
N GLU A 275 -13.02 13.88 -10.69
CA GLU A 275 -14.46 13.70 -10.90
C GLU A 275 -15.05 14.85 -11.73
N GLU A 276 -14.61 16.10 -11.49
CA GLU A 276 -14.98 17.25 -12.32
C GLU A 276 -14.45 17.13 -13.75
N LEU A 277 -13.22 16.62 -13.91
CA LEU A 277 -12.58 16.46 -15.22
C LEU A 277 -13.10 15.24 -16.01
N GLY A 278 -13.70 14.26 -15.34
CA GLY A 278 -14.27 13.07 -15.97
C GLY A 278 -13.24 12.11 -16.58
N ILE A 279 -11.96 12.18 -16.17
CA ILE A 279 -10.88 11.37 -16.72
C ILE A 279 -10.81 10.02 -15.98
N LYS A 280 -11.37 8.97 -16.60
CA LYS A 280 -11.49 7.63 -15.99
C LYS A 280 -10.15 7.02 -15.52
N SER A 281 -9.05 7.21 -16.25
CA SER A 281 -7.73 6.72 -15.82
C SER A 281 -7.27 7.38 -14.53
N ASN A 282 -7.45 8.69 -14.40
CA ASN A 282 -7.06 9.40 -13.19
C ASN A 282 -7.96 9.01 -12.01
N LEU A 283 -9.26 8.77 -12.24
CA LEU A 283 -10.16 8.22 -11.22
C LEU A 283 -9.66 6.85 -10.72
N SER A 284 -9.24 5.97 -11.64
CA SER A 284 -8.63 4.68 -11.29
C SER A 284 -7.43 4.86 -10.35
N ILE A 285 -6.51 5.77 -10.68
CA ILE A 285 -5.31 6.05 -9.88
C ILE A 285 -5.69 6.61 -8.50
N SER A 286 -6.59 7.59 -8.44
CA SER A 286 -7.04 8.19 -7.18
C SER A 286 -7.66 7.15 -6.25
N TYR A 287 -8.57 6.30 -6.76
CA TYR A 287 -9.15 5.22 -5.95
C TYR A 287 -8.14 4.16 -5.53
N ASN A 288 -7.15 3.86 -6.38
CA ASN A 288 -6.07 2.94 -6.01
C ASN A 288 -5.25 3.48 -4.83
N ASN A 289 -4.87 4.77 -4.88
CA ASN A 289 -4.08 5.41 -3.83
C ASN A 289 -4.86 5.52 -2.51
N ILE A 290 -6.15 5.88 -2.55
CA ILE A 290 -7.01 5.86 -1.36
C ILE A 290 -7.12 4.44 -0.79
N GLY A 291 -7.29 3.43 -1.65
CA GLY A 291 -7.30 2.02 -1.26
C GLY A 291 -6.00 1.58 -0.58
N LEU A 292 -4.84 2.03 -1.10
CA LEU A 292 -3.53 1.79 -0.51
C LEU A 292 -3.40 2.42 0.88
N VAL A 293 -3.88 3.65 1.08
CA VAL A 293 -3.83 4.28 2.41
C VAL A 293 -4.70 3.51 3.42
N TYR A 294 -5.91 3.08 3.04
CA TYR A 294 -6.73 2.23 3.91
C TYR A 294 -6.11 0.86 4.19
N LEU A 295 -5.36 0.29 3.23
CA LEU A 295 -4.58 -0.93 3.43
C LEU A 295 -3.51 -0.72 4.51
N THR A 296 -2.76 0.39 4.47
CA THR A 296 -1.77 0.72 5.51
C THR A 296 -2.42 0.95 6.89
N GLN A 297 -3.61 1.56 6.93
CA GLN A 297 -4.39 1.68 8.17
C GLN A 297 -4.91 0.33 8.69
N GLY A 298 -4.90 -0.72 7.87
CA GLY A 298 -5.48 -2.03 8.19
C GLY A 298 -7.01 -2.07 8.09
N ASP A 299 -7.67 -1.08 7.48
CA ASP A 299 -9.10 -1.13 7.18
C ASP A 299 -9.34 -1.89 5.87
N LEU A 300 -9.18 -3.22 5.95
CA LEU A 300 -9.09 -4.11 4.79
C LEU A 300 -10.35 -4.12 3.92
N ASP A 301 -11.53 -3.91 4.51
CA ASP A 301 -12.80 -3.86 3.77
C ASP A 301 -12.96 -2.58 2.97
N LYS A 302 -12.60 -1.41 3.56
CA LYS A 302 -12.58 -0.16 2.80
C LYS A 302 -11.52 -0.19 1.71
N ALA A 303 -10.32 -0.68 2.03
CA ALA A 303 -9.24 -0.83 1.06
C ALA A 303 -9.72 -1.66 -0.15
N LEU A 304 -10.34 -2.83 0.12
CA LEU A 304 -10.86 -3.71 -0.92
C LEU A 304 -11.94 -3.02 -1.77
N LYS A 305 -12.87 -2.29 -1.14
CA LYS A 305 -13.92 -1.53 -1.84
C LYS A 305 -13.32 -0.51 -2.81
N TYR A 306 -12.38 0.31 -2.37
CA TYR A 306 -11.75 1.34 -3.21
C TYR A 306 -10.91 0.74 -4.34
N LEU A 307 -10.16 -0.33 -4.08
CA LEU A 307 -9.39 -1.02 -5.12
C LEU A 307 -10.29 -1.72 -6.15
N GLN A 308 -11.45 -2.23 -5.74
CA GLN A 308 -12.45 -2.76 -6.67
C GLN A 308 -13.04 -1.66 -7.56
N ILE A 309 -13.29 -0.47 -7.02
CA ILE A 309 -13.74 0.69 -7.79
C ILE A 309 -12.63 1.12 -8.77
N SER A 310 -11.37 1.14 -8.33
CA SER A 310 -10.23 1.40 -9.21
C SER A 310 -10.21 0.44 -10.41
N LEU A 311 -10.31 -0.87 -10.17
CA LEU A 311 -10.41 -1.88 -11.24
C LEU A 311 -11.61 -1.65 -12.17
N GLN A 312 -12.75 -1.17 -11.67
CA GLN A 312 -13.92 -0.87 -12.50
C GLN A 312 -13.67 0.31 -13.45
N TYR A 313 -13.00 1.36 -12.99
CA TYR A 313 -12.64 2.51 -13.82
C TYR A 313 -11.50 2.21 -14.78
N GLY A 314 -10.56 1.34 -14.40
CA GLY A 314 -9.42 0.94 -15.23
C GLY A 314 -9.75 -0.04 -16.36
N LYS A 315 -10.74 -0.93 -16.19
CA LYS A 315 -11.08 -1.96 -17.19
C LYS A 315 -11.49 -1.36 -18.55
N GLY A 316 -10.91 -1.90 -19.62
CA GLY A 316 -11.25 -1.53 -21.01
C GLY A 316 -10.54 -0.27 -21.51
N ILE A 317 -9.60 0.25 -20.73
CA ILE A 317 -8.66 1.31 -21.12
C ILE A 317 -7.40 0.65 -21.69
N PHE A 318 -6.81 1.21 -22.75
CA PHE A 318 -5.57 0.68 -23.37
C PHE A 318 -4.36 0.76 -22.43
N ASP A 319 -4.35 1.74 -21.53
CA ASP A 319 -3.45 1.86 -20.39
C ASP A 319 -3.86 0.91 -19.26
N GLU A 320 -3.77 -0.39 -19.56
CA GLU A 320 -4.09 -1.45 -18.59
C GLU A 320 -3.11 -1.45 -17.40
N VAL A 321 -1.95 -0.79 -17.53
CA VAL A 321 -0.88 -0.74 -16.53
C VAL A 321 -1.34 -0.09 -15.22
N ASN A 322 -2.13 0.99 -15.31
CA ASN A 322 -2.47 1.79 -14.13
C ASN A 322 -3.48 1.13 -13.16
N TYR A 323 -4.25 0.13 -13.58
CA TYR A 323 -5.11 -0.65 -12.67
C TYR A 323 -4.50 -1.99 -12.24
N VAL A 324 -3.40 -2.41 -12.89
CA VAL A 324 -2.74 -3.68 -12.60
C VAL A 324 -2.20 -3.69 -11.16
N ALA A 325 -1.71 -2.55 -10.66
CA ALA A 325 -1.35 -2.37 -9.25
C ALA A 325 -2.49 -2.70 -8.26
N SER A 326 -3.76 -2.51 -8.66
CA SER A 326 -4.89 -2.87 -7.80
C SER A 326 -5.02 -4.38 -7.60
N TYR A 327 -4.65 -5.22 -8.57
CA TYR A 327 -4.58 -6.67 -8.35
C TYR A 327 -3.55 -7.02 -7.29
N ASN A 328 -2.37 -6.39 -7.33
CA ASN A 328 -1.33 -6.61 -6.32
C ASN A 328 -1.83 -6.24 -4.91
N ASN A 329 -2.40 -5.04 -4.75
CA ASN A 329 -2.92 -4.56 -3.46
C ASN A 329 -4.07 -5.43 -2.93
N ILE A 330 -4.96 -5.92 -3.80
CA ILE A 330 -6.01 -6.87 -3.41
C ILE A 330 -5.41 -8.21 -2.97
N GLY A 331 -4.32 -8.66 -3.62
CA GLY A 331 -3.57 -9.84 -3.18
C GLY A 331 -3.04 -9.69 -1.75
N ILE A 332 -2.44 -8.55 -1.43
CA ILE A 332 -1.97 -8.21 -0.08
C ILE A 332 -3.11 -8.21 0.93
N ILE A 333 -4.27 -7.63 0.59
CA ILE A 333 -5.46 -7.64 1.46
C ILE A 333 -5.89 -9.08 1.78
N TYR A 334 -6.01 -9.94 0.76
CA TYR A 334 -6.41 -11.33 1.00
C TYR A 334 -5.35 -12.09 1.79
N SER A 335 -4.07 -11.77 1.64
CA SER A 335 -3.01 -12.31 2.49
C SER A 335 -3.21 -11.95 3.95
N GLN A 336 -3.46 -10.67 4.25
CA GLN A 336 -3.71 -10.19 5.62
C GLN A 336 -5.00 -10.76 6.23
N LYS A 337 -6.01 -11.05 5.39
CA LYS A 337 -7.23 -11.78 5.78
C LYS A 337 -7.03 -13.29 5.97
N GLY A 338 -5.84 -13.84 5.68
CA GLY A 338 -5.58 -15.28 5.72
C GLY A 338 -6.18 -16.07 4.55
N GLU A 339 -6.78 -15.40 3.56
CA GLU A 339 -7.38 -16.02 2.37
C GLU A 339 -6.32 -16.26 1.28
N LEU A 340 -5.28 -17.04 1.62
CA LEU A 340 -4.05 -17.20 0.82
C LEU A 340 -4.30 -17.66 -0.63
N GLY A 341 -5.34 -18.46 -0.87
CA GLY A 341 -5.75 -18.87 -2.23
C GLY A 341 -6.25 -17.70 -3.08
N LYS A 342 -7.02 -16.77 -2.50
CA LYS A 342 -7.46 -15.55 -3.18
C LYS A 342 -6.30 -14.57 -3.35
N ALA A 343 -5.36 -14.54 -2.40
CA ALA A 343 -4.13 -13.75 -2.52
C ALA A 343 -3.31 -14.20 -3.74
N LEU A 344 -3.00 -15.50 -3.83
CA LEU A 344 -2.29 -16.10 -4.97
C LEU A 344 -3.00 -15.82 -6.29
N HIS A 345 -4.33 -16.00 -6.35
CA HIS A 345 -5.10 -15.73 -7.57
C HIS A 345 -4.92 -14.28 -8.08
N ASN A 346 -4.90 -13.30 -7.17
CA ASN A 346 -4.72 -11.91 -7.55
C ASN A 346 -3.26 -11.59 -7.92
N HIS A 347 -2.27 -12.14 -7.20
CA HIS A 347 -0.87 -11.97 -7.57
C HIS A 347 -0.51 -12.65 -8.90
N TYR A 348 -1.10 -13.82 -9.21
CA TYR A 348 -0.94 -14.45 -10.52
C TYR A 348 -1.58 -13.62 -11.65
N LYS A 349 -2.71 -12.96 -11.40
CA LYS A 349 -3.28 -12.01 -12.37
C LYS A 349 -2.38 -10.80 -12.59
N TYR A 350 -1.81 -10.26 -11.51
CA TYR A 350 -0.84 -9.17 -11.57
C TYR A 350 0.39 -9.59 -12.40
N LEU A 351 0.98 -10.76 -12.10
CA LEU A 351 2.09 -11.33 -12.86
C LEU A 351 1.73 -11.52 -14.35
N GLN A 352 0.57 -12.10 -14.65
CA GLN A 352 0.13 -12.32 -16.03
C GLN A 352 0.04 -11.01 -16.82
N MET A 353 -0.45 -9.94 -16.20
CA MET A 353 -0.52 -8.63 -16.83
C MET A 353 0.88 -8.02 -17.01
N ALA A 354 1.74 -8.14 -16.00
CA ALA A 354 3.12 -7.69 -16.08
C ALA A 354 3.89 -8.40 -17.21
N GLU A 355 3.73 -9.73 -17.35
CA GLU A 355 4.29 -10.53 -18.45
C GLU A 355 3.72 -10.12 -19.82
N LYS A 356 2.40 -9.93 -19.92
CA LYS A 356 1.73 -9.51 -21.16
C LYS A 356 2.29 -8.18 -21.69
N TYR A 357 2.64 -7.27 -20.80
CA TYR A 357 3.18 -5.95 -21.13
C TYR A 357 4.69 -5.83 -21.00
N ASN A 358 5.37 -6.93 -20.64
CA ASN A 358 6.82 -6.98 -20.41
C ASN A 358 7.31 -5.92 -19.40
N ILE A 359 6.53 -5.69 -18.33
CA ILE A 359 6.86 -4.75 -17.26
C ILE A 359 7.66 -5.49 -16.19
N LYS A 360 8.98 -5.50 -16.34
CA LYS A 360 9.89 -6.29 -15.49
C LYS A 360 9.78 -5.96 -13.99
N THR A 361 9.66 -4.68 -13.64
CA THR A 361 9.50 -4.25 -12.23
C THR A 361 8.26 -4.87 -11.60
N ASP A 362 7.13 -4.84 -12.30
CA ASP A 362 5.89 -5.47 -11.83
C ASP A 362 6.01 -6.99 -11.74
N MET A 363 6.75 -7.63 -12.65
CA MET A 363 7.03 -9.07 -12.58
C MET A 363 7.83 -9.42 -11.32
N ALA A 364 8.88 -8.64 -11.01
CA ALA A 364 9.69 -8.80 -9.81
C ALA A 364 8.84 -8.69 -8.54
N THR A 365 8.03 -7.63 -8.42
CA THR A 365 7.09 -7.44 -7.30
C THR A 365 6.10 -8.61 -7.18
N ALA A 366 5.55 -9.10 -8.30
CA ALA A 366 4.64 -10.23 -8.28
C ALA A 366 5.32 -11.51 -7.77
N TYR A 367 6.55 -11.78 -8.21
CA TYR A 367 7.32 -12.92 -7.75
C TYR A 367 7.61 -12.87 -6.25
N VAL A 368 8.03 -11.72 -5.71
CA VAL A 368 8.22 -11.57 -4.25
C VAL A 368 6.93 -11.86 -3.51
N ASN A 369 5.82 -11.24 -3.91
CA ASN A 369 4.56 -11.44 -3.20
C ASN A 369 4.06 -12.88 -3.27
N ILE A 370 4.17 -13.56 -4.42
CA ILE A 370 3.86 -14.98 -4.53
C ILE A 370 4.78 -15.81 -3.63
N GLY A 371 6.08 -15.52 -3.62
CA GLY A 371 7.08 -16.17 -2.77
C GLY A 371 6.74 -16.02 -1.28
N LEU A 372 6.36 -14.81 -0.85
CA LEU A 372 5.92 -14.54 0.53
C LEU A 372 4.68 -15.34 0.91
N ILE A 373 3.68 -15.49 0.01
CA ILE A 373 2.52 -16.34 0.31
C ILE A 373 2.93 -17.80 0.47
N HIS A 374 3.82 -18.31 -0.38
CA HIS A 374 4.34 -19.67 -0.25
C HIS A 374 5.17 -19.86 1.04
N GLN A 375 5.94 -18.84 1.44
CA GLN A 375 6.65 -18.81 2.72
C GLN A 375 5.68 -18.89 3.90
N ILE A 376 4.60 -18.11 3.89
CA ILE A 376 3.54 -18.17 4.92
C ILE A 376 2.93 -19.58 5.00
N LYS A 377 2.75 -20.25 3.86
CA LYS A 377 2.25 -21.64 3.80
C LYS A 377 3.27 -22.70 4.23
N GLY A 378 4.51 -22.31 4.55
CA GLY A 378 5.62 -23.24 4.83
C GLY A 378 6.18 -23.96 3.59
N GLU A 379 5.82 -23.52 2.39
CA GLU A 379 6.28 -24.08 1.10
C GLU A 379 7.60 -23.42 0.69
N TYR A 380 8.62 -23.54 1.54
CA TYR A 380 9.88 -22.79 1.44
C TYR A 380 10.65 -23.01 0.13
N GLU A 381 10.60 -24.20 -0.45
CA GLU A 381 11.25 -24.49 -1.73
C GLU A 381 10.58 -23.72 -2.89
N ILE A 382 9.26 -23.55 -2.84
CA ILE A 382 8.51 -22.78 -3.83
C ILE A 382 8.79 -21.28 -3.62
N ALA A 383 8.81 -20.83 -2.37
CA ALA A 383 9.18 -19.45 -2.04
C ALA A 383 10.59 -19.10 -2.54
N ASP A 384 11.57 -19.98 -2.31
CA ASP A 384 12.95 -19.83 -2.77
C ASP A 384 13.01 -19.69 -4.31
N ASP A 385 12.29 -20.52 -5.07
CA ASP A 385 12.23 -20.41 -6.54
C ASP A 385 11.71 -19.04 -7.01
N TYR A 386 10.64 -18.55 -6.40
CA TYR A 386 10.07 -17.24 -6.74
C TYR A 386 10.98 -16.07 -6.36
N PHE A 387 11.63 -16.10 -5.20
CA PHE A 387 12.61 -15.06 -4.85
C PHE A 387 13.82 -15.06 -5.78
N HIS A 388 14.28 -16.23 -6.25
CA HIS A 388 15.34 -16.30 -7.25
C HIS A 388 14.90 -15.80 -8.64
N LYS A 389 13.63 -15.99 -9.02
CA LYS A 389 13.05 -15.37 -10.23
C LYS A 389 13.05 -13.85 -10.12
N CYS A 390 12.61 -13.31 -8.98
CA CYS A 390 12.68 -11.87 -8.71
C CYS A 390 14.12 -11.36 -8.81
N LEU A 391 15.06 -11.98 -8.09
CA LEU A 391 16.49 -11.63 -8.11
C LEU A 391 17.09 -11.66 -9.53
N ALA A 392 16.67 -12.61 -10.36
CA ALA A 392 17.13 -12.69 -11.75
C ALA A 392 16.60 -11.53 -12.60
N VAL A 393 15.34 -11.14 -12.40
CA VAL A 393 14.73 -9.98 -13.07
C VAL A 393 15.40 -8.68 -12.62
N ASP A 394 15.61 -8.47 -11.32
CA ASP A 394 16.26 -7.25 -10.81
C ASP A 394 17.69 -7.10 -11.31
N ARG A 395 18.43 -8.22 -11.41
CA ARG A 395 19.77 -8.23 -12.04
C ARG A 395 19.71 -7.87 -13.52
N GLU A 396 18.65 -8.25 -14.22
CA GLU A 396 18.45 -7.89 -15.62
C GLU A 396 18.06 -6.41 -15.79
N ILE A 397 17.28 -5.86 -14.85
CA ILE A 397 16.93 -4.43 -14.82
C ILE A 397 18.19 -3.60 -14.49
N GLY A 398 19.04 -4.08 -13.59
CA GLY A 398 20.23 -3.38 -13.13
C GLY A 398 19.94 -2.29 -12.09
N ASN A 399 18.74 -2.26 -11.52
CA ASN A 399 18.37 -1.37 -10.42
C ASN A 399 18.96 -1.93 -9.10
N GLU A 400 19.93 -1.21 -8.53
CA GLU A 400 20.61 -1.64 -7.31
C GLU A 400 19.73 -1.55 -6.05
N ILE A 401 18.71 -0.68 -6.04
CA ILE A 401 17.76 -0.52 -4.92
C ILE A 401 16.80 -1.72 -4.87
N ASP A 402 16.22 -2.10 -6.00
CA ASP A 402 15.32 -3.26 -6.11
C ASP A 402 16.11 -4.55 -5.83
N LEU A 403 17.32 -4.66 -6.39
CA LEU A 403 18.23 -5.77 -6.13
C LEU A 403 18.55 -5.92 -4.63
N ALA A 404 18.74 -4.81 -3.91
CA ALA A 404 18.96 -4.82 -2.47
C ALA A 404 17.75 -5.36 -1.69
N GLU A 405 16.52 -5.06 -2.14
CA GLU A 405 15.29 -5.60 -1.55
C GLU A 405 15.18 -7.12 -1.72
N SER A 406 15.45 -7.60 -2.93
CA SER A 406 15.45 -9.03 -3.24
C SER A 406 16.50 -9.80 -2.46
N LEU A 407 17.71 -9.26 -2.37
CA LEU A 407 18.78 -9.85 -1.55
C LEU A 407 18.39 -9.87 -0.06
N TYR A 408 17.84 -8.77 0.46
CA TYR A 408 17.37 -8.70 1.84
C TYR A 408 16.31 -9.78 2.12
N THR A 409 15.31 -9.90 1.26
CA THR A 409 14.24 -10.91 1.38
C THR A 409 14.80 -12.33 1.41
N ILE A 410 15.75 -12.64 0.52
CA ILE A 410 16.42 -13.95 0.49
C ILE A 410 17.28 -14.18 1.75
N VAL A 411 17.93 -13.14 2.28
CA VAL A 411 18.66 -13.23 3.55
C VAL A 411 17.73 -13.64 4.68
N ILE A 412 16.58 -12.96 4.82
CA ILE A 412 15.60 -13.27 5.86
C ILE A 412 15.07 -14.71 5.72
N LEU A 413 14.66 -15.12 4.51
CA LEU A 413 14.20 -16.50 4.26
C LEU A 413 15.25 -17.54 4.67
N ASN A 414 16.52 -17.32 4.31
CA ASN A 414 17.57 -18.28 4.65
C ASN A 414 17.89 -18.31 6.15
N LEU A 415 17.77 -17.17 6.86
CA LEU A 415 17.93 -17.12 8.31
C LEU A 415 16.81 -17.86 9.04
N GLU A 416 15.56 -17.75 8.58
CA GLU A 416 14.44 -18.52 9.11
C GLU A 416 14.65 -20.04 8.95
N ARG A 417 15.21 -20.45 7.81
CA ARG A 417 15.56 -21.86 7.54
C ARG A 417 16.86 -22.31 8.22
N SER A 418 17.50 -21.45 9.02
CA SER A 418 18.81 -21.70 9.65
C SER A 418 19.93 -22.02 8.64
N LEU A 419 19.80 -21.56 7.39
CA LEU A 419 20.77 -21.70 6.30
C LEU A 419 21.79 -20.55 6.33
N ASN A 420 22.51 -20.43 7.44
CA ASN A 420 23.37 -19.27 7.76
C ASN A 420 24.46 -19.00 6.71
N GLU A 421 25.05 -20.03 6.09
CA GLU A 421 26.07 -19.83 5.05
C GLU A 421 25.50 -19.19 3.78
N LYS A 422 24.30 -19.62 3.36
CA LYS A 422 23.60 -19.02 2.22
C LYS A 422 23.17 -17.59 2.54
N ALA A 423 22.59 -17.36 3.72
CA ALA A 423 22.22 -16.03 4.17
C ALA A 423 23.43 -15.09 4.17
N LYS A 424 24.59 -15.55 4.67
CA LYS A 424 25.81 -14.75 4.69
C LYS A 424 26.27 -14.33 3.29
N LYS A 425 26.21 -15.25 2.32
CA LYS A 425 26.58 -14.95 0.92
C LYS A 425 25.76 -13.80 0.34
N TYR A 426 24.43 -13.84 0.50
CA TYR A 426 23.54 -12.79 -0.01
C TYR A 426 23.65 -11.50 0.78
N LEU A 427 23.88 -11.58 2.09
CA LEU A 427 24.14 -10.41 2.93
C LEU A 427 25.43 -9.69 2.51
N ASP A 428 26.49 -10.43 2.17
CA ASP A 428 27.74 -9.84 1.69
C ASP A 428 27.56 -9.15 0.31
N GLU A 429 26.65 -9.64 -0.52
CA GLU A 429 26.26 -8.98 -1.77
C GLU A 429 25.49 -7.67 -1.49
N LEU A 430 24.50 -7.71 -0.59
CA LEU A 430 23.74 -6.54 -0.15
C LEU A 430 24.64 -5.44 0.45
N ILE A 431 25.61 -5.82 1.29
CA ILE A 431 26.56 -4.86 1.88
C ILE A 431 27.43 -4.22 0.80
N LYS A 432 27.83 -4.96 -0.25
CA LYS A 432 28.60 -4.38 -1.37
C LYS A 432 27.78 -3.35 -2.13
N ILE A 433 26.50 -3.62 -2.37
CA ILE A 433 25.59 -2.65 -2.99
C ILE A 433 25.50 -1.39 -2.12
N ASN A 434 25.29 -1.54 -0.81
CA ASN A 434 25.22 -0.41 0.11
C ASN A 434 26.48 0.48 0.13
N ILE A 435 27.66 -0.09 -0.12
CA ILE A 435 28.91 0.69 -0.21
C ILE A 435 28.96 1.55 -1.49
N ASN A 436 28.29 1.11 -2.56
CA ASN A 436 28.33 1.76 -3.87
C ASN A 436 27.13 2.69 -4.11
N VAL A 437 26.03 2.49 -3.40
CA VAL A 437 24.77 3.24 -3.57
C VAL A 437 24.54 4.16 -2.37
N ASP A 438 24.50 5.47 -2.62
CA ASP A 438 24.09 6.45 -1.62
C ASP A 438 22.55 6.52 -1.53
N ASN A 439 21.95 5.54 -0.84
CA ASN A 439 20.51 5.45 -0.63
C ASN A 439 20.16 5.00 0.80
N LYS A 440 19.36 5.80 1.50
CA LYS A 440 18.97 5.56 2.90
C LYS A 440 18.22 4.24 3.13
N ILE A 441 17.39 3.80 2.17
CA ILE A 441 16.61 2.55 2.28
C ILE A 441 17.53 1.34 2.11
N VAL A 442 18.47 1.40 1.16
CA VAL A 442 19.48 0.35 0.96
C VAL A 442 20.36 0.20 2.22
N ASP A 443 20.78 1.32 2.82
CA ASP A 443 21.53 1.31 4.09
C ASP A 443 20.74 0.70 5.23
N LEU A 444 19.46 1.09 5.38
CA LEU A 444 18.58 0.53 6.38
C LEU A 444 18.46 -1.00 6.23
N ARG A 445 18.22 -1.51 5.01
CA ARG A 445 18.14 -2.96 4.73
C ARG A 445 19.45 -3.68 5.03
N ALA A 446 20.60 -3.12 4.64
CA ALA A 446 21.90 -3.73 4.89
C ALA A 446 22.23 -3.82 6.40
N ARG A 447 21.98 -2.74 7.15
CA ARG A 447 22.18 -2.71 8.61
C ARG A 447 21.21 -3.67 9.31
N LEU A 448 19.93 -3.65 8.93
CA LEU A 448 18.91 -4.52 9.51
C LEU A 448 19.21 -6.00 9.23
N GLY A 449 19.52 -6.35 7.97
CA GLY A 449 19.93 -7.71 7.59
C GLY A 449 21.17 -8.17 8.35
N THR A 450 22.14 -7.29 8.60
CA THR A 450 23.32 -7.58 9.42
C THR A 450 22.96 -7.80 10.90
N ALA A 451 22.08 -6.99 11.45
CA ALA A 451 21.62 -7.13 12.83
C ALA A 451 20.89 -8.47 13.04
N ILE A 452 19.98 -8.81 12.13
CA ILE A 452 19.22 -10.07 12.19
C ILE A 452 20.16 -11.26 12.01
N PHE A 453 21.07 -11.21 11.04
CA PHE A 453 22.10 -12.25 10.89
C PHE A 453 22.89 -12.46 12.19
N ASN A 454 23.34 -11.38 12.83
CA ASN A 454 24.08 -11.44 14.10
C ASN A 454 23.23 -12.01 15.25
N LYS A 455 21.94 -11.67 15.33
CA LYS A 455 20.98 -12.23 16.29
C LYS A 455 20.88 -13.76 16.14
N HIS A 456 20.81 -14.25 14.90
CA HIS A 456 20.73 -15.69 14.61
C HIS A 456 22.04 -16.43 14.88
N THR A 457 23.17 -15.74 15.03
CA THR A 457 24.38 -16.40 15.52
C THR A 457 24.25 -16.68 17.02
N ASN A 458 24.47 -17.92 17.46
CA ASN A 458 24.44 -18.31 18.88
C ASN A 458 25.59 -17.74 19.73
N ARG A 459 26.22 -16.64 19.28
CA ARG A 459 27.38 -16.02 19.91
C ARG A 459 26.95 -14.76 20.67
N PHE A 460 27.20 -14.73 21.98
CA PHE A 460 26.84 -13.61 22.87
C PHE A 460 27.28 -12.24 22.32
N ILE A 461 28.56 -12.09 21.94
CA ILE A 461 29.10 -10.82 21.41
C ILE A 461 28.37 -10.36 20.14
N ALA A 462 27.92 -11.30 19.29
CA ALA A 462 27.21 -10.95 18.07
C ALA A 462 25.78 -10.50 18.38
N ARG A 463 25.09 -11.16 19.32
CA ARG A 463 23.77 -10.71 19.79
C ARG A 463 23.81 -9.31 20.42
N ALA A 464 24.84 -9.00 21.21
CA ALA A 464 25.04 -7.67 21.75
C ALA A 464 25.22 -6.60 20.65
N LYS A 465 25.98 -6.92 19.58
CA LYS A 465 26.09 -6.04 18.41
C LYS A 465 24.77 -5.89 17.66
N ALA A 466 23.99 -6.96 17.53
CA ALA A 466 22.66 -6.91 16.92
C ALA A 466 21.75 -5.96 17.69
N GLN A 467 21.71 -6.07 19.02
CA GLN A 467 20.95 -5.20 19.90
C GLN A 467 21.35 -3.72 19.74
N GLU A 468 22.65 -3.41 19.72
CA GLU A 468 23.15 -2.05 19.49
C GLU A 468 22.70 -1.48 18.14
N MET A 469 22.78 -2.29 17.07
CA MET A 469 22.34 -1.87 15.74
C MET A 469 20.83 -1.63 15.68
N LEU A 470 20.03 -2.52 16.28
CA LEU A 470 18.57 -2.39 16.29
C LEU A 470 18.12 -1.20 17.14
N MET A 471 18.81 -0.89 18.25
CA MET A 471 18.56 0.33 19.03
C MET A 471 18.81 1.60 18.19
N LYS A 472 19.90 1.63 17.41
CA LYS A 472 20.17 2.76 16.51
C LYS A 472 19.08 2.94 15.46
N ILE A 473 18.69 1.84 14.79
CA ILE A 473 17.61 1.83 13.80
C ILE A 473 16.28 2.27 14.42
N SER A 474 16.01 1.88 15.67
CA SER A 474 14.73 2.18 16.33
C SER A 474 14.59 3.66 16.73
N ASN A 475 15.70 4.38 16.87
CA ASN A 475 15.77 5.74 17.41
C ASN A 475 16.11 6.82 16.36
N GLU A 476 16.42 6.44 15.13
CA GLU A 476 16.68 7.39 14.04
C GLU A 476 15.38 7.89 13.38
N GLU A 477 15.50 8.88 12.49
CA GLU A 477 14.39 9.33 11.64
C GLU A 477 13.83 8.13 10.86
N VAL A 478 12.50 7.99 10.85
CA VAL A 478 11.87 6.85 10.19
C VAL A 478 11.98 6.99 8.68
N ILE A 479 12.87 6.20 8.08
CA ILE A 479 13.08 6.13 6.63
C ILE A 479 12.02 5.22 6.00
N ASP A 480 11.78 4.06 6.61
CA ASP A 480 10.78 3.07 6.19
C ASP A 480 10.09 2.51 7.44
N HIS A 481 8.77 2.61 7.47
CA HIS A 481 7.99 2.23 8.63
C HIS A 481 8.01 0.72 8.88
N GLU A 482 7.83 -0.09 7.84
CA GLU A 482 7.76 -1.56 7.98
C GLU A 482 9.08 -2.14 8.49
N LEU A 483 10.21 -1.69 7.92
CA LEU A 483 11.54 -2.09 8.38
C LEU A 483 11.85 -1.61 9.81
N THR A 484 11.39 -0.41 10.17
CA THR A 484 11.57 0.13 11.53
C THR A 484 10.77 -0.67 12.56
N ILE A 485 9.53 -1.03 12.25
CA ILE A 485 8.69 -1.88 13.11
C ILE A 485 9.35 -3.25 13.28
N TYR A 486 9.81 -3.85 12.17
CA TYR A 486 10.49 -5.14 12.21
C TYR A 486 11.78 -5.07 13.06
N ALA A 487 12.53 -3.98 12.98
CA ALA A 487 13.69 -3.74 13.83
C ALA A 487 13.30 -3.66 15.32
N LYS A 488 12.25 -2.89 15.66
CA LYS A 488 11.74 -2.75 17.03
C LYS A 488 11.27 -4.09 17.59
N MET A 489 10.56 -4.91 16.81
CA MET A 489 10.14 -6.25 17.24
C MET A 489 11.34 -7.16 17.53
N ASN A 490 12.34 -7.17 16.64
CA ASN A 490 13.57 -7.95 16.85
C ASN A 490 14.38 -7.44 18.05
N LEU A 491 14.34 -6.13 18.33
CA LEU A 491 14.94 -5.55 19.54
C LEU A 491 14.21 -6.01 20.80
N CYS A 492 12.87 -5.99 20.82
CA CYS A 492 12.07 -6.53 21.91
C CYS A 492 12.46 -7.98 22.24
N GLU A 493 12.62 -8.83 21.21
CA GLU A 493 13.02 -10.22 21.42
C GLU A 493 14.41 -10.35 22.07
N LEU A 494 15.39 -9.55 21.65
CA LEU A 494 16.72 -9.56 22.26
C LEU A 494 16.70 -9.07 23.71
N LEU A 495 15.96 -7.98 23.99
CA LEU A 495 15.83 -7.44 25.34
C LEU A 495 15.08 -8.39 26.27
N LEU A 496 14.04 -9.09 25.78
CA LEU A 496 13.34 -10.11 26.56
C LEU A 496 14.26 -11.30 26.90
N ASN A 497 15.12 -11.71 25.96
CA ASN A 497 16.15 -12.72 26.23
C ASN A 497 17.19 -12.22 27.24
N GLU A 498 17.60 -10.97 27.17
CA GLU A 498 18.48 -10.35 28.18
C GLU A 498 17.79 -10.32 29.55
N LEU A 499 16.51 -9.95 29.62
CA LEU A 499 15.73 -9.94 30.84
C LEU A 499 15.62 -11.34 31.46
N LYS A 500 15.39 -12.38 30.63
CA LYS A 500 15.37 -13.79 31.06
C LYS A 500 16.69 -14.20 31.71
N ILE A 501 17.83 -13.72 31.19
CA ILE A 501 19.16 -14.07 31.70
C ILE A 501 19.54 -13.23 32.93
N THR A 502 19.25 -11.92 32.92
CA THR A 502 19.80 -10.97 33.90
C THR A 502 18.83 -10.64 35.03
N GLY A 503 17.52 -10.76 34.79
CA GLY A 503 16.48 -10.29 35.71
C GLY A 503 16.51 -8.78 35.96
N ASN A 504 17.16 -8.00 35.10
CA ASN A 504 17.38 -6.58 35.30
C ASN A 504 16.11 -5.76 35.02
N GLN A 505 15.57 -5.12 36.04
CA GLN A 505 14.36 -4.29 35.93
C GLN A 505 14.53 -3.10 34.96
N ILE A 506 15.75 -2.62 34.74
CA ILE A 506 16.02 -1.54 33.76
C ILE A 506 15.67 -2.02 32.35
N VAL A 507 16.04 -3.26 32.01
CA VAL A 507 15.74 -3.86 30.69
C VAL A 507 14.23 -3.98 30.50
N LEU A 508 13.48 -4.32 31.55
CA LEU A 508 12.01 -4.34 31.48
C LEU A 508 11.44 -2.95 31.18
N SER A 509 11.98 -1.88 31.79
CA SER A 509 11.58 -0.50 31.51
C SER A 509 11.89 -0.10 30.07
N GLU A 510 13.04 -0.50 29.51
CA GLU A 510 13.40 -0.26 28.11
C GLU A 510 12.43 -0.93 27.14
N ILE A 511 12.02 -2.18 27.42
CA ILE A 511 11.04 -2.89 26.60
C ILE A 511 9.67 -2.18 26.65
N LYS A 512 9.26 -1.70 27.83
CA LYS A 512 8.01 -0.94 27.99
C LYS A 512 8.01 0.34 27.16
N GLU A 513 9.08 1.11 27.23
CA GLU A 513 9.24 2.34 26.44
C GLU A 513 9.18 2.04 24.94
N LEU A 514 9.83 0.96 24.50
CA LEU A 514 9.81 0.52 23.10
C LEU A 514 8.39 0.16 22.62
N VAL A 515 7.60 -0.53 23.45
CA VAL A 515 6.22 -0.92 23.15
C VAL A 515 5.26 0.27 23.21
N GLU A 516 5.49 1.25 24.09
CA GLU A 516 4.74 2.50 24.14
C GLU A 516 5.00 3.35 22.89
N ASN A 517 6.27 3.46 22.47
CA ASN A 517 6.64 4.13 21.23
C ASN A 517 6.00 3.47 19.99
N LEU A 518 5.82 2.15 19.97
CA LEU A 518 5.08 1.46 18.91
C LEU A 518 3.60 1.86 18.86
N HIS A 519 2.95 2.07 20.02
CA HIS A 519 1.57 2.54 20.06
C HIS A 519 1.40 3.98 19.60
N ILE A 520 2.34 4.86 19.98
CA ILE A 520 2.34 6.25 19.51
C ILE A 520 2.40 6.27 17.99
N VAL A 521 3.32 5.51 17.39
CA VAL A 521 3.41 5.37 15.93
C VAL A 521 2.14 4.77 15.34
N ALA A 522 1.56 3.76 15.98
CA ALA A 522 0.31 3.16 15.53
C ALA A 522 -0.86 4.16 15.50
N ASP A 523 -0.95 5.02 16.52
CA ASP A 523 -1.97 6.06 16.63
C ASP A 523 -1.75 7.19 15.61
N GLU A 524 -0.51 7.65 15.43
CA GLU A 524 -0.14 8.64 14.41
C GLU A 524 -0.49 8.17 12.99
N GLN A 525 -0.26 6.90 12.70
CA GLN A 525 -0.55 6.29 11.40
C GLN A 525 -1.98 5.83 11.24
N VAL A 526 -2.78 5.82 12.31
CA VAL A 526 -4.09 5.19 12.35
C VAL A 526 -4.01 3.70 11.94
N SER A 527 -2.89 3.03 12.25
CA SER A 527 -2.67 1.64 11.87
C SER A 527 -3.25 0.70 12.90
N HIS A 528 -4.37 0.06 12.54
CA HIS A 528 -5.05 -0.91 13.38
C HIS A 528 -4.23 -2.19 13.58
N LYS A 529 -3.44 -2.58 12.58
CA LYS A 529 -2.55 -3.75 12.66
C LYS A 529 -1.46 -3.53 13.71
N LEU A 530 -0.73 -2.42 13.60
CA LEU A 530 0.31 -2.05 14.56
C LEU A 530 -0.24 -1.89 15.97
N LYS A 531 -1.42 -1.28 16.09
CA LYS A 531 -2.08 -1.10 17.39
C LYS A 531 -2.42 -2.44 18.04
N ALA A 532 -2.94 -3.39 17.26
CA ALA A 532 -3.21 -4.74 17.73
C ALA A 532 -1.92 -5.48 18.11
N GLU A 533 -0.87 -5.43 17.29
CA GLU A 533 0.44 -6.02 17.63
C GLU A 533 1.02 -5.42 18.91
N GLY A 534 0.89 -4.10 19.08
CA GLY A 534 1.25 -3.39 20.30
C GLY A 534 0.51 -3.94 21.52
N TYR A 535 -0.82 -4.08 21.46
CA TYR A 535 -1.60 -4.64 22.57
C TYR A 535 -1.19 -6.06 22.92
N LEU A 536 -0.85 -6.89 21.93
CA LEU A 536 -0.34 -8.23 22.17
C LEU A 536 1.00 -8.20 22.91
N LEU A 537 1.91 -7.30 22.52
CA LEU A 537 3.18 -7.09 23.22
C LEU A 537 2.97 -6.57 24.65
N GLN A 538 2.06 -5.62 24.87
CA GLN A 538 1.74 -5.12 26.21
C GLN A 538 1.13 -6.22 27.08
N ALA A 539 0.26 -7.07 26.53
CA ALA A 539 -0.30 -8.21 27.25
C ALA A 539 0.82 -9.16 27.69
N ASN A 540 1.78 -9.45 26.81
CA ASN A 540 2.92 -10.28 27.15
C ASN A 540 3.79 -9.67 28.26
N LEU A 541 3.97 -8.34 28.28
CA LEU A 541 4.68 -7.65 29.36
C LEU A 541 3.91 -7.69 30.68
N ALA A 542 2.59 -7.45 30.65
CA ALA A 542 1.75 -7.55 31.83
C ALA A 542 1.76 -8.97 32.42
N LEU A 543 1.86 -10.00 31.57
CA LEU A 543 1.99 -11.39 32.00
C LEU A 543 3.31 -11.65 32.75
N ILE A 544 4.42 -11.06 32.31
CA ILE A 544 5.72 -11.15 33.02
C ILE A 544 5.63 -10.52 34.41
N GLU A 545 4.85 -9.43 34.52
CA GLU A 545 4.58 -8.75 35.79
C GLU A 545 3.52 -9.45 36.65
N LEU A 546 2.88 -10.51 36.13
CA LEU A 546 1.79 -11.27 36.74
C LEU A 546 0.54 -10.41 37.01
N ASP A 547 0.30 -9.39 36.18
CA ASP A 547 -0.93 -8.57 36.21
C ASP A 547 -1.99 -9.17 35.28
N PHE A 548 -2.64 -10.25 35.73
CA PHE A 548 -3.60 -10.98 34.89
C PHE A 548 -4.81 -10.14 34.46
N ASP A 549 -5.31 -9.28 35.34
CA ASP A 549 -6.45 -8.40 34.99
C ASP A 549 -6.08 -7.51 33.80
N LYS A 550 -4.86 -6.95 33.79
CA LYS A 550 -4.34 -6.17 32.66
C LYS A 550 -4.10 -7.03 31.41
N VAL A 551 -3.60 -8.26 31.55
CA VAL A 551 -3.41 -9.20 30.42
C VAL A 551 -4.72 -9.45 29.69
N PHE A 552 -5.78 -9.84 30.42
CA PHE A 552 -7.09 -10.13 29.82
C PHE A 552 -7.69 -8.89 29.14
N GLU A 553 -7.58 -7.71 29.76
CA GLU A 553 -8.02 -6.44 29.17
C GLU A 553 -7.33 -6.15 27.83
N LEU A 554 -5.99 -6.21 27.80
CA LEU A 554 -5.20 -5.87 26.62
C LEU A 554 -5.41 -6.87 25.47
N LEU A 555 -5.43 -8.17 25.77
CA LEU A 555 -5.72 -9.19 24.76
C LEU A 555 -7.11 -9.02 24.15
N GLN A 556 -8.10 -8.64 24.96
CA GLN A 556 -9.46 -8.43 24.49
C GLN A 556 -9.57 -7.20 23.58
N ILE A 557 -8.94 -6.09 23.95
CA ILE A 557 -8.90 -4.87 23.14
C ILE A 557 -8.22 -5.17 21.79
N GLY A 558 -7.07 -5.84 21.82
CA GLY A 558 -6.31 -6.22 20.64
C GLY A 558 -7.06 -7.18 19.71
N ASP A 559 -7.65 -8.26 20.25
CA ASP A 559 -8.44 -9.22 19.44
C ASP A 559 -9.65 -8.55 18.80
N LYS A 560 -10.34 -7.66 19.53
CA LYS A 560 -11.46 -6.89 18.97
C LYS A 560 -11.02 -6.03 17.78
N ILE A 561 -9.87 -5.35 17.87
CA ILE A 561 -9.34 -4.57 16.74
C ILE A 561 -9.02 -5.51 15.57
N ALA A 562 -8.32 -6.61 15.83
CA ALA A 562 -7.94 -7.56 14.79
C ALA A 562 -9.17 -8.14 14.05
N ARG A 563 -10.18 -8.61 14.79
CA ARG A 563 -11.42 -9.18 14.22
C ARG A 563 -12.23 -8.15 13.44
N THR A 564 -12.45 -6.97 14.00
CA THR A 564 -13.24 -5.90 13.35
C THR A 564 -12.59 -5.39 12.06
N LYS A 565 -11.27 -5.57 11.91
CA LYS A 565 -10.49 -5.16 10.74
C LYS A 565 -10.13 -6.30 9.79
N GLY A 566 -10.55 -7.53 10.12
CA GLY A 566 -10.28 -8.72 9.29
C GLY A 566 -8.81 -9.16 9.30
N LEU A 567 -8.06 -8.86 10.36
CA LEU A 567 -6.65 -9.22 10.53
C LEU A 567 -6.53 -10.64 11.11
N THR A 568 -6.90 -11.64 10.31
CA THR A 568 -7.07 -13.04 10.72
C THR A 568 -5.85 -13.62 11.46
N SER A 569 -4.65 -13.41 10.93
CA SER A 569 -3.41 -13.89 11.56
C SER A 569 -3.26 -13.37 13.00
N LEU A 570 -3.55 -12.09 13.23
CA LEU A 570 -3.46 -11.51 14.57
C LEU A 570 -4.57 -12.05 15.49
N SER A 571 -5.79 -12.19 15.01
CA SER A 571 -6.88 -12.80 15.79
C SER A 571 -6.59 -14.24 16.23
N ILE A 572 -5.89 -15.01 15.38
CA ILE A 572 -5.40 -16.34 15.76
C ILE A 572 -4.36 -16.21 16.87
N LYS A 573 -3.35 -15.33 16.72
CA LYS A 573 -2.32 -15.11 17.75
C LYS A 573 -2.92 -14.69 19.10
N PHE A 574 -3.89 -13.77 19.11
CA PHE A 574 -4.62 -13.41 20.33
C PHE A 574 -5.33 -14.60 20.96
N SER A 575 -5.99 -15.41 20.13
CA SER A 575 -6.73 -16.58 20.61
C SER A 575 -5.81 -17.65 21.20
N GLU A 576 -4.67 -17.90 20.56
CA GLU A 576 -3.63 -18.79 21.08
C GLU A 576 -3.06 -18.31 22.41
N GLN A 577 -2.80 -17.01 22.57
CA GLN A 577 -2.31 -16.46 23.84
C GLN A 577 -3.34 -16.61 24.97
N PHE A 578 -4.62 -16.37 24.70
CA PHE A 578 -5.69 -16.65 25.66
C PHE A 578 -5.75 -18.14 26.04
N ASP A 579 -5.65 -19.04 25.05
CA ASP A 579 -5.73 -20.49 25.30
C ASP A 579 -4.54 -20.97 26.15
N ASN A 580 -3.33 -20.46 25.88
CA ASN A 580 -2.12 -20.73 26.64
C ASN A 580 -2.24 -20.24 28.10
N LEU A 581 -2.75 -19.02 28.31
CA LEU A 581 -3.01 -18.49 29.65
C LEU A 581 -3.98 -19.36 30.46
N LEU A 582 -5.06 -19.82 29.83
CA LEU A 582 -6.05 -20.68 30.46
C LEU A 582 -5.47 -22.07 30.80
N GLU A 583 -4.58 -22.60 29.97
CA GLU A 583 -3.87 -23.86 30.22
C GLU A 583 -2.91 -23.78 31.39
N ARG A 584 -2.21 -22.65 31.54
CA ARG A 584 -1.18 -22.47 32.57
C ARG A 584 -1.68 -21.80 33.85
N LYS A 585 -3.00 -21.58 33.98
CA LYS A 585 -3.59 -20.80 35.08
C LYS A 585 -3.12 -21.24 36.47
N GLU A 586 -3.17 -22.53 36.79
CA GLU A 586 -2.76 -23.04 38.11
C GLU A 586 -1.27 -22.81 38.41
N ILE A 587 -0.41 -22.99 37.40
CA ILE A 587 1.04 -22.74 37.52
C ILE A 587 1.28 -21.25 37.74
N LEU A 588 0.61 -20.39 36.97
CA LEU A 588 0.72 -18.95 37.04
C LEU A 588 0.24 -18.39 38.40
N GLU A 589 -0.83 -18.94 38.98
CA GLU A 589 -1.30 -18.60 40.33
C GLU A 589 -0.25 -18.96 41.41
N GLN A 590 0.39 -20.13 41.28
CA GLN A 590 1.48 -20.54 42.18
C GLN A 590 2.71 -19.61 42.09
N LEU A 591 3.01 -19.05 40.90
CA LEU A 591 4.11 -18.08 40.76
C LEU A 591 3.84 -16.79 41.54
N VAL A 592 2.59 -16.33 41.58
CA VAL A 592 2.17 -15.16 42.37
C VAL A 592 2.33 -15.43 43.86
N GLU A 593 1.79 -16.55 44.34
CA GLU A 593 1.81 -16.91 45.77
C GLU A 593 3.24 -17.03 46.31
N ASN A 594 4.16 -17.56 45.50
CA ASN A 594 5.54 -17.81 45.90
C ASN A 594 6.49 -16.62 45.65
N ASN A 595 5.99 -15.49 45.13
CA ASN A 595 6.77 -14.29 44.79
C ASN A 595 8.07 -14.62 44.02
N VAL A 596 7.95 -15.50 43.04
CA VAL A 596 9.07 -16.06 42.28
C VAL A 596 9.86 -14.94 41.56
N PRO A 597 11.20 -14.97 41.47
CA PRO A 597 11.96 -13.97 40.72
C PRO A 597 11.59 -13.93 39.23
N ILE A 598 11.77 -12.77 38.58
CA ILE A 598 11.36 -12.56 37.18
C ILE A 598 11.99 -13.57 36.20
N GLN A 599 13.23 -14.02 36.45
CA GLN A 599 13.94 -15.01 35.62
C GLN A 599 13.22 -16.36 35.61
N ASP A 600 12.78 -16.82 36.78
CA ASP A 600 12.09 -18.09 36.95
C ASP A 600 10.66 -18.00 36.39
N ARG A 601 9.99 -16.85 36.55
CA ARG A 601 8.70 -16.58 35.87
C ARG A 601 8.82 -16.69 34.35
N LEU A 602 9.85 -16.08 33.79
CA LEU A 602 10.11 -16.06 32.35
C LEU A 602 10.37 -17.46 31.79
N ASN A 603 11.00 -18.35 32.55
CA ASN A 603 11.17 -19.76 32.15
C ASN A 603 9.83 -20.49 32.04
N GLU A 604 8.90 -20.25 32.97
CA GLU A 604 7.57 -20.88 32.98
C GLU A 604 6.60 -20.28 31.95
N ILE A 605 6.74 -18.98 31.64
CA ILE A 605 5.90 -18.28 30.65
C ILE A 605 6.33 -18.59 29.20
N ASP A 606 7.51 -19.17 29.00
CA ASP A 606 8.10 -19.45 27.68
C ASP A 606 8.31 -18.20 26.83
N VAL A 607 9.27 -17.35 27.23
CA VAL A 607 9.61 -16.07 26.58
C VAL A 607 9.87 -16.19 25.07
N GLU A 608 10.40 -17.33 24.64
CA GLU A 608 10.72 -17.58 23.23
C GLU A 608 9.44 -17.56 22.36
N ASP A 609 8.30 -17.89 22.96
CA ASP A 609 6.97 -17.85 22.34
C ASP A 609 6.39 -16.43 22.25
N LEU A 610 6.70 -15.55 23.22
CA LEU A 610 6.05 -14.24 23.39
C LEU A 610 6.30 -13.28 22.22
N VAL A 611 7.49 -13.31 21.62
CA VAL A 611 7.85 -12.41 20.50
C VAL A 611 8.29 -13.18 19.25
N GLY A 612 8.83 -14.40 19.40
CA GLY A 612 9.23 -15.23 18.25
C GLY A 612 8.06 -15.54 17.31
N LYS A 613 6.88 -15.87 17.85
CA LYS A 613 5.64 -16.08 17.06
C LYS A 613 5.08 -14.81 16.44
N LEU A 614 5.40 -13.64 17.00
CA LEU A 614 4.99 -12.36 16.43
C LEU A 614 5.78 -12.03 15.15
N ILE A 615 7.08 -12.33 15.15
CA ILE A 615 8.01 -12.04 14.06
C ILE A 615 7.99 -13.12 12.98
N SER A 616 7.73 -14.38 13.33
CA SER A 616 7.72 -15.48 12.37
C SER A 616 6.49 -15.44 11.45
N PRO A 617 6.67 -15.58 10.12
CA PRO A 617 5.57 -15.65 9.15
C PRO A 617 4.87 -17.01 9.10
N ASN A 618 5.18 -17.94 10.00
CA ASN A 618 4.72 -19.33 9.94
C ASN A 618 3.19 -19.47 9.78
N ASP A 619 2.82 -20.54 9.09
CA ASP A 619 1.46 -21.03 8.90
C ASP A 619 0.78 -21.23 10.27
N LEU A 620 0.08 -20.19 10.74
CA LEU A 620 -0.85 -20.32 11.85
C LEU A 620 -2.01 -21.17 11.35
N LYS A 621 -1.81 -22.49 11.39
CA LYS A 621 -2.84 -23.44 11.04
C LYS A 621 -3.99 -23.24 12.01
N ILE A 622 -5.13 -22.85 11.46
CA ILE A 622 -6.39 -22.84 12.18
C ILE A 622 -6.60 -24.25 12.73
N GLN A 623 -6.43 -24.40 14.03
CA GLN A 623 -6.72 -25.66 14.70
C GLN A 623 -8.24 -25.78 14.84
N GLU A 624 -8.78 -26.92 14.41
CA GLU A 624 -10.21 -27.17 14.57
C GLU A 624 -10.58 -27.38 16.04
N GLU A 625 -11.66 -26.71 16.41
CA GLU A 625 -12.38 -26.95 17.65
C GLU A 625 -13.45 -28.04 17.44
N LYS A 626 -13.72 -28.82 18.49
CA LYS A 626 -14.82 -29.77 18.50
C LYS A 626 -15.96 -29.21 19.34
N PRO A 627 -17.13 -28.91 18.74
CA PRO A 627 -18.28 -28.38 19.47
C PRO A 627 -18.83 -29.44 20.44
N ALA A 628 -19.21 -29.00 21.63
CA ALA A 628 -19.89 -29.83 22.62
C ALA A 628 -21.32 -29.33 22.87
N TYR A 629 -21.46 -28.08 23.30
CA TYR A 629 -22.75 -27.49 23.63
C TYR A 629 -22.85 -26.03 23.23
N PHE A 630 -24.08 -25.58 22.98
CA PHE A 630 -24.42 -24.18 22.83
C PHE A 630 -25.63 -23.84 23.72
N PHE A 631 -25.57 -22.70 24.40
CA PHE A 631 -26.63 -22.21 25.29
C PHE A 631 -26.98 -20.75 24.98
N ILE A 632 -28.26 -20.43 25.13
CA ILE A 632 -28.75 -19.05 25.23
C ILE A 632 -29.42 -18.91 26.60
N LEU A 633 -28.94 -17.96 27.39
CA LEU A 633 -29.40 -17.72 28.76
C LEU A 633 -29.91 -16.29 28.91
N THR A 634 -30.80 -16.05 29.87
CA THR A 634 -31.16 -14.69 30.30
C THR A 634 -30.11 -14.12 31.25
N GLN A 635 -30.21 -12.82 31.54
CA GLN A 635 -29.45 -12.17 32.61
C GLN A 635 -29.52 -12.86 33.98
N GLY A 636 -30.65 -13.51 34.30
CA GLY A 636 -30.82 -14.27 35.55
C GLY A 636 -30.35 -15.73 35.47
N GLY A 637 -29.56 -16.09 34.45
CA GLY A 637 -29.03 -17.45 34.27
C GLY A 637 -30.04 -18.50 33.83
N VAL A 638 -31.25 -18.10 33.40
CA VAL A 638 -32.29 -19.05 32.94
C VAL A 638 -32.00 -19.48 31.51
N THR A 639 -31.84 -20.78 31.28
CA THR A 639 -31.64 -21.33 29.93
C THR A 639 -32.90 -21.19 29.08
N ILE A 640 -32.80 -20.40 28.01
CA ILE A 640 -33.86 -20.20 27.01
C ILE A 640 -33.77 -21.28 25.94
N TYR A 641 -32.54 -21.61 25.53
CA TYR A 641 -32.24 -22.58 24.49
C TYR A 641 -30.95 -23.33 24.82
N ASN A 642 -30.90 -24.61 24.46
CA ASN A 642 -29.68 -25.38 24.48
C ASN A 642 -29.61 -26.33 23.28
N ARG A 643 -28.38 -26.66 22.91
CA ARG A 643 -28.08 -27.65 21.89
C ARG A 643 -26.83 -28.44 22.26
N ASN A 644 -26.89 -29.75 22.09
CA ASN A 644 -25.75 -30.66 22.13
C ASN A 644 -25.33 -31.00 20.70
N PHE A 645 -24.03 -31.04 20.43
CA PHE A 645 -23.46 -31.48 19.16
C PHE A 645 -22.93 -32.92 19.30
N HIS A 646 -23.38 -33.81 18.40
CA HIS A 646 -23.18 -35.27 18.49
C HIS A 646 -21.70 -35.66 18.68
N GLY A 647 -21.43 -36.46 19.72
CA GLY A 647 -20.11 -37.05 20.03
C GLY A 647 -19.56 -36.76 21.43
N SER A 648 -20.15 -35.83 22.17
CA SER A 648 -19.71 -35.45 23.53
C SER A 648 -20.63 -36.02 24.61
N GLU A 649 -20.31 -37.21 25.15
CA GLU A 649 -20.85 -37.63 26.46
C GLU A 649 -20.14 -36.84 27.57
N LEU A 650 -20.52 -35.57 27.73
CA LEU A 650 -20.21 -34.87 28.98
C LEU A 650 -20.94 -35.63 30.10
N LYS A 651 -20.21 -36.25 31.03
CA LYS A 651 -20.82 -36.91 32.20
C LYS A 651 -21.73 -35.89 32.92
N ASN A 652 -22.88 -36.34 33.42
CA ASN A 652 -23.85 -35.46 34.09
C ASN A 652 -23.24 -34.60 35.22
N GLU A 653 -22.18 -35.08 35.88
CA GLU A 653 -21.43 -34.35 36.90
C GLU A 653 -20.64 -33.14 36.33
N LEU A 654 -20.04 -33.27 35.14
CA LEU A 654 -19.35 -32.18 34.44
C LEU A 654 -20.33 -31.08 34.00
N MET A 655 -21.56 -31.46 33.59
CA MET A 655 -22.60 -30.49 33.22
C MET A 655 -23.04 -29.61 34.39
N GLY A 656 -23.14 -30.18 35.60
CA GLY A 656 -23.48 -29.42 36.80
C GLY A 656 -22.42 -28.36 37.14
N GLY A 657 -21.14 -28.76 37.10
CA GLY A 657 -20.02 -27.83 37.33
C GLY A 657 -19.93 -26.73 36.26
N LEU A 658 -20.12 -27.09 34.99
CA LEU A 658 -20.02 -26.17 33.86
C LEU A 658 -21.18 -25.16 33.83
N LEU A 659 -22.41 -25.60 34.13
CA LEU A 659 -23.56 -24.69 34.30
C LEU A 659 -23.40 -23.77 35.51
N THR A 660 -22.79 -24.25 36.60
CA THR A 660 -22.50 -23.41 37.77
C THR A 660 -21.47 -22.34 37.41
N ALA A 661 -20.41 -22.70 36.68
CA ALA A 661 -19.40 -21.75 36.21
C ALA A 661 -20.01 -20.69 35.27
N ILE A 662 -20.86 -21.11 34.32
CA ILE A 662 -21.60 -20.19 33.45
C ILE A 662 -22.50 -19.25 34.28
N TYR A 663 -23.18 -19.77 35.30
CA TYR A 663 -24.08 -18.99 36.15
C TYR A 663 -23.30 -17.96 36.99
N THR A 664 -22.26 -18.37 37.70
CA THR A 664 -21.44 -17.45 38.52
C THR A 664 -20.87 -16.31 37.67
N MET A 665 -20.38 -16.62 36.48
CA MET A 665 -19.85 -15.60 35.58
C MET A 665 -20.90 -14.77 34.87
N SER A 666 -22.12 -15.29 34.69
CA SER A 666 -23.22 -14.46 34.18
C SER A 666 -23.45 -13.26 35.08
N GLU A 667 -23.40 -13.45 36.41
CA GLU A 667 -23.51 -12.35 37.37
C GLU A 667 -22.35 -11.34 37.17
N ASP A 668 -21.11 -11.81 37.11
CA ASP A 668 -19.92 -10.93 36.93
C ASP A 668 -19.94 -10.16 35.60
N VAL A 669 -20.34 -10.80 34.50
CA VAL A 669 -20.40 -10.22 33.15
C VAL A 669 -21.48 -9.13 33.07
N PHE A 670 -22.63 -9.33 33.73
CA PHE A 670 -23.72 -8.35 33.74
C PHE A 670 -23.58 -7.24 34.79
N LEU A 671 -22.84 -7.48 35.88
CA LEU A 671 -22.55 -6.49 36.92
C LEU A 671 -21.38 -5.56 36.55
N GLY A 672 -20.66 -5.86 35.47
CA GLY A 672 -19.77 -4.91 34.78
C GLY A 672 -18.34 -4.84 35.31
N GLU A 673 -17.90 -5.78 36.16
CA GLU A 673 -16.57 -5.71 36.78
C GLU A 673 -15.49 -6.54 36.06
N LYS A 674 -15.82 -7.62 35.34
CA LYS A 674 -14.81 -8.43 34.61
C LYS A 674 -15.34 -8.95 33.27
N SER A 675 -14.61 -8.65 32.20
CA SER A 675 -14.92 -9.03 30.81
C SER A 675 -14.39 -10.41 30.42
N VAL A 676 -14.41 -11.38 31.35
CA VAL A 676 -13.84 -12.70 31.08
C VAL A 676 -14.76 -13.46 30.13
N GLN A 677 -14.37 -13.51 28.86
CA GLN A 677 -15.12 -14.17 27.79
C GLN A 677 -14.84 -15.67 27.68
N ARG A 678 -13.82 -16.22 28.36
CA ARG A 678 -13.34 -17.59 28.17
C ARG A 678 -13.02 -18.27 29.49
N ILE A 679 -13.47 -19.52 29.66
CA ILE A 679 -13.21 -20.34 30.84
C ILE A 679 -12.74 -21.70 30.37
N LYS A 680 -11.70 -22.24 31.01
CA LYS A 680 -11.31 -23.64 30.82
C LYS A 680 -11.68 -24.46 32.05
N HIS A 681 -12.36 -25.58 31.84
CA HIS A 681 -12.66 -26.57 32.86
C HIS A 681 -12.36 -27.96 32.30
N ASN A 682 -11.27 -28.58 32.76
CA ASN A 682 -10.67 -29.77 32.15
C ASN A 682 -10.36 -29.52 30.66
N ASP A 683 -10.78 -30.43 29.78
CA ASP A 683 -10.55 -30.33 28.33
C ASP A 683 -11.50 -29.34 27.63
N TYR A 684 -12.51 -28.83 28.33
CA TYR A 684 -13.55 -27.97 27.75
C TYR A 684 -13.26 -26.50 27.98
N THR A 685 -13.35 -25.73 26.92
CA THR A 685 -13.36 -24.27 26.94
C THR A 685 -14.78 -23.79 26.70
N VAL A 686 -15.20 -22.80 27.48
CA VAL A 686 -16.49 -22.13 27.37
C VAL A 686 -16.23 -20.69 26.98
N ILE A 687 -16.79 -20.25 25.86
CA ILE A 687 -16.86 -18.82 25.51
C ILE A 687 -18.24 -18.30 25.93
N ILE A 688 -18.28 -17.15 26.59
CA ILE A 688 -19.52 -16.45 26.98
C ILE A 688 -19.49 -15.04 26.40
N LYS A 689 -20.56 -14.68 25.68
CA LYS A 689 -20.71 -13.35 25.08
C LYS A 689 -22.10 -12.76 25.39
N PRO A 690 -22.18 -11.58 26.03
CA PRO A 690 -23.44 -10.88 26.24
C PRO A 690 -23.87 -10.14 24.98
N GLU A 691 -25.18 -10.12 24.73
CA GLU A 691 -25.83 -9.30 23.69
C GLU A 691 -27.23 -8.89 24.16
N GLY A 692 -27.40 -7.61 24.53
CA GLY A 692 -28.61 -7.14 25.22
C GLY A 692 -28.78 -7.83 26.58
N ASP A 693 -30.00 -8.33 26.86
CA ASP A 693 -30.33 -9.03 28.11
C ASP A 693 -30.04 -10.56 28.05
N LEU A 694 -29.27 -11.00 27.05
CA LEU A 694 -29.00 -12.41 26.75
C LEU A 694 -27.50 -12.73 26.87
N LEU A 695 -27.20 -13.97 27.27
CA LEU A 695 -25.87 -14.56 27.17
C LEU A 695 -25.87 -15.71 26.19
N PHE A 696 -24.90 -15.67 25.28
CA PHE A 696 -24.60 -16.75 24.36
C PHE A 696 -23.37 -17.48 24.87
N SER A 697 -23.49 -18.79 25.11
CA SER A 697 -22.42 -19.63 25.60
C SER A 697 -22.12 -20.75 24.61
N TYR A 698 -20.85 -20.93 24.28
CA TYR A 698 -20.38 -21.97 23.37
C TYR A 698 -19.28 -22.79 24.02
N VAL A 699 -19.51 -24.10 24.13
CA VAL A 699 -18.65 -25.07 24.79
C VAL A 699 -18.01 -25.97 23.75
N PHE A 700 -16.68 -26.10 23.80
CA PHE A 700 -15.90 -26.86 22.83
C PHE A 700 -14.60 -27.38 23.44
N THR A 701 -13.91 -28.27 22.73
CA THR A 701 -12.51 -28.65 23.01
C THR A 701 -11.62 -28.21 21.85
N GLY A 702 -10.37 -27.83 22.09
CA GLY A 702 -9.45 -27.35 21.04
C GLY A 702 -9.29 -25.82 21.05
N ALA A 703 -8.90 -25.25 19.91
CA ALA A 703 -8.56 -23.83 19.81
C ALA A 703 -9.79 -22.91 19.82
N SER A 704 -9.67 -21.77 20.50
CA SER A 704 -10.78 -20.83 20.70
C SER A 704 -11.06 -19.91 19.51
N TYR A 705 -10.12 -19.78 18.55
CA TYR A 705 -10.25 -18.84 17.44
C TYR A 705 -11.53 -19.06 16.61
N ASN A 706 -11.70 -20.28 16.08
CA ASN A 706 -12.88 -20.68 15.31
C ASN A 706 -14.13 -20.66 16.16
N ALA A 707 -14.01 -21.07 17.42
CA ALA A 707 -15.14 -21.13 18.31
C ALA A 707 -15.76 -19.73 18.49
N LEU A 708 -14.90 -18.73 18.71
CA LEU A 708 -15.30 -17.35 18.82
C LEU A 708 -15.88 -16.82 17.51
N GLU A 709 -15.25 -17.11 16.35
CA GLU A 709 -15.76 -16.67 15.05
C GLU A 709 -17.19 -17.20 14.78
N LYS A 710 -17.42 -18.50 15.04
CA LYS A 710 -18.73 -19.12 14.91
C LYS A 710 -19.75 -18.48 15.85
N LEU A 711 -19.37 -18.25 17.12
CA LEU A 711 -20.23 -17.59 18.10
C LEU A 711 -20.65 -16.19 17.64
N GLU A 712 -19.70 -15.37 17.16
CA GLU A 712 -19.98 -14.03 16.67
C GLU A 712 -20.90 -14.04 15.46
N LYS A 713 -20.65 -14.93 14.50
CA LYS A 713 -21.50 -15.11 13.32
C LYS A 713 -22.92 -15.52 13.69
N ILE A 714 -23.09 -16.41 14.67
CA ILE A 714 -24.40 -16.79 15.20
C ILE A 714 -25.12 -15.58 15.79
N ILE A 715 -24.45 -14.81 16.65
CA ILE A 715 -25.05 -13.64 17.30
C ILE A 715 -25.51 -12.61 16.27
N ILE A 716 -24.69 -12.32 15.25
CA ILE A 716 -25.02 -11.39 14.15
C ILE A 716 -26.26 -11.87 13.38
N ILE A 717 -26.27 -13.13 12.94
CA ILE A 717 -27.41 -13.69 12.17
C ILE A 717 -28.69 -13.69 13.01
N LEU A 718 -28.59 -13.98 14.31
CA LEU A 718 -29.73 -13.96 15.21
C LEU A 718 -30.23 -12.55 15.49
N SER A 719 -29.35 -11.56 15.68
CA SER A 719 -29.74 -10.17 15.95
C SER A 719 -30.38 -9.50 14.73
N GLU A 720 -29.98 -9.89 13.51
CA GLU A 720 -30.61 -9.45 12.27
C GLU A 720 -31.94 -10.18 12.00
N SER A 721 -32.16 -11.35 12.57
CA SER A 721 -33.40 -12.13 12.43
C SER A 721 -34.54 -11.58 13.30
N ASN A 722 -35.38 -10.73 12.72
CA ASN A 722 -36.49 -10.06 13.42
C ASN A 722 -37.50 -11.03 14.08
N LEU A 723 -37.65 -12.27 13.59
CA LEU A 723 -38.56 -13.27 14.18
C LEU A 723 -37.95 -13.95 15.41
N ILE A 724 -36.76 -14.53 15.26
CA ILE A 724 -36.10 -15.30 16.33
C ILE A 724 -35.62 -14.35 17.43
N TRP A 725 -35.04 -13.20 17.07
CA TRP A 725 -34.59 -12.20 18.04
C TRP A 725 -35.72 -11.72 18.95
N LYS A 726 -36.88 -11.42 18.38
CA LYS A 726 -38.08 -11.04 19.15
C LYS A 726 -38.58 -12.15 20.06
N ALA A 727 -38.36 -13.42 19.73
CA ALA A 727 -38.74 -14.54 20.57
C ALA A 727 -37.81 -14.69 21.78
N LEU A 728 -36.50 -14.50 21.55
CA LEU A 728 -35.46 -14.55 22.58
C LEU A 728 -35.57 -13.38 23.58
N THR A 729 -35.95 -12.20 23.10
CA THR A 729 -36.00 -10.95 23.91
C THR A 729 -37.37 -10.64 24.53
N ARG A 730 -38.33 -11.59 24.53
CA ARG A 730 -39.63 -11.38 25.21
C ARG A 730 -39.42 -11.33 26.73
N LYS A 731 -40.28 -10.56 27.42
CA LYS A 731 -40.34 -10.50 28.90
C LYS A 731 -40.35 -11.88 29.59
N ILE A 732 -40.96 -12.87 28.95
CA ILE A 732 -40.86 -14.28 29.33
C ILE A 732 -40.39 -15.02 28.08
N PRO A 733 -39.10 -15.35 27.96
CA PRO A 733 -38.57 -16.03 26.80
C PRO A 733 -39.26 -17.39 26.64
N ARG A 734 -39.97 -17.57 25.52
CA ARG A 734 -40.54 -18.87 25.11
C ARG A 734 -40.32 -19.03 23.63
N ILE A 735 -39.53 -20.02 23.27
CA ILE A 735 -39.25 -20.40 21.89
C ILE A 735 -40.29 -21.45 21.47
N SER A 736 -41.04 -21.17 20.41
CA SER A 736 -41.94 -22.11 19.75
C SER A 736 -41.16 -23.21 19.01
N ILE A 737 -41.84 -24.29 18.61
CA ILE A 737 -41.22 -25.39 17.87
C ILE A 737 -40.57 -24.89 16.58
N SER A 738 -41.26 -24.02 15.81
CA SER A 738 -40.73 -23.46 14.56
C SER A 738 -39.54 -22.51 14.77
N GLU A 739 -39.54 -21.72 15.85
CA GLU A 739 -38.40 -20.86 16.19
C GLU A 739 -37.19 -21.70 16.63
N ARG A 740 -37.43 -22.84 17.31
CA ARG A 740 -36.39 -23.80 17.71
C ARG A 740 -35.78 -24.50 16.48
N GLU A 741 -36.61 -24.95 15.55
CA GLU A 741 -36.14 -25.52 14.27
C GLU A 741 -35.32 -24.51 13.46
N GLY A 742 -35.73 -23.23 13.45
CA GLY A 742 -34.95 -22.15 12.83
C GLY A 742 -33.58 -21.94 13.47
N LEU A 743 -33.50 -21.94 14.81
CA LEU A 743 -32.24 -21.92 15.56
C LEU A 743 -31.38 -23.15 15.25
N ASP A 744 -31.98 -24.34 15.17
CA ASP A 744 -31.28 -25.57 14.85
C ASP A 744 -30.69 -25.52 13.43
N LEU A 745 -31.39 -24.92 12.45
CA LEU A 745 -30.87 -24.74 11.10
C LEU A 745 -29.66 -23.80 11.07
N ILE A 746 -29.76 -22.64 11.75
CA ILE A 746 -28.67 -21.65 11.83
C ILE A 746 -27.43 -22.27 12.47
N LEU A 747 -27.59 -22.96 13.60
CA LEU A 747 -26.48 -23.59 14.29
C LEU A 747 -25.87 -24.75 13.49
N ASN A 748 -26.67 -25.54 12.76
CA ASN A 748 -26.13 -26.58 11.88
C ASN A 748 -25.29 -25.98 10.75
N ASP A 749 -25.78 -24.92 10.11
CA ASP A 749 -25.09 -24.27 9.01
C ASP A 749 -23.73 -23.71 9.44
N ILE A 750 -23.68 -23.09 10.62
CA ILE A 750 -22.47 -22.40 11.11
C ILE A 750 -21.51 -23.35 11.83
N ILE A 751 -22.02 -24.26 12.67
CA ILE A 751 -21.18 -25.10 13.53
C ILE A 751 -20.82 -26.43 12.86
N ILE A 752 -21.72 -27.01 12.04
CA ILE A 752 -21.53 -28.36 11.47
C ILE A 752 -21.12 -28.34 9.98
N ASN A 753 -21.69 -27.46 9.15
CA ASN A 753 -21.59 -27.57 7.68
C ASN A 753 -20.46 -26.76 7.02
N GLN A 754 -19.49 -26.23 7.77
CA GLN A 754 -18.30 -25.61 7.16
C GLN A 754 -17.21 -26.66 6.90
N SER A 755 -17.43 -27.46 5.86
CA SER A 755 -16.39 -28.21 5.14
C SER A 755 -16.18 -27.64 3.75
#